data_AF-A0A5C5W169-F1
#
_entry.id   AF-A0A5C5W169-F1
#
_cell.length_a   1.000
_cell.length_b   1.000
_cell.length_c   1.000
_cell.angle_alpha   90.00
_cell.angle_beta   90.00
_cell.angle_gamma   90.00
#
_symmetry.space_group_name_H-M   'P 1'
#
loop_
_entity.id
_entity.type
_entity.pdbx_description
1 polymer ?
#
loop_
_entity_poly.entity_id
_entity_poly.type
_entity_poly.pdbx_seq_one_letter_code
_entity_poly.pdbx_strand_id
1 'polypeptide(L)'
;MMQRAPWIVVIALLMLATAASGQAPSSQPAATAPADLDDLLTHLGDDEFAQREDATRRLIALGPDISAPLSERLADITDPEVRYRVRFILDNLAPPSQAALIVRADEGAGVRPGELITHVNGRRVRRAVAYIQRVGDGEFGAMLRVRGRDGPRDVGPITVDDLPRVCDFRAPRGPLIAEIVRLYADGFAEQAYERMQSLPPTPENEFSPLLRAIIAQTAGDGAQARALLESRVEELRPPDGRLTWYNRSGLTLAGPLTAPLALERLMLSLPGALEALDSQDPDLPLQRVLVPARRYIEAACGAIELWSRYEADGARADQLGRVAGNFLAVTSWMLSELDLQSECIRLIEPRSEILGWKWMRVQLDAWPAFLAGDLNAALERSYPAARDVLEHPPTRADQRFITRRPDVAAGIAFFLYQAPQDPRVLDTLRAINRRENEVLSRYAHWMIFSLNRGNQEVVRRDLAAILPNLPDDESQPTASALLLLEYLSDAPDHTLIDSAIERLARIPDREQRAYWLAVAASLQQLRADQAASAAELLATQPDNVGTAVLQSTARFISQPPPGAENHPPLRSPRLAVPIGTGDDEWLVLTRERRLVRFSAVRGDVTPLRDVPATWMPGPVNWPWIGRDPRSGRVWLYDRHRVLEVCRDAADSVRLNLRDGMIGSFDRLVAPHFGELAAALAAAPQESGENGEFRRADLRSGIEYVGDPDLRELAVIAPVPGADAVLHVGIRGGPQLLIDAAADRTFSTGWVAQRLDGAAVGGALRFFPHGIRPVDDAGAARAILLFSDVGLLKLDLDAATLQRLSLPGDAPLAPVIPESAPYERRDPRWVYFARLPQAGGQVFRLRVVDGQIEPLDMVNEILPEEYYRLESRASLRLQLDAAVRETGQQSLDLFIEQAVSRLDRAKEQPQP
;
A
#
# COMPACT_ATOMS: atom_id res chain seq x y z
N MET A 1 -39.47 38.32 -5.40
CA MET A 1 -40.92 38.58 -5.26
C MET A 1 -41.65 37.28 -5.64
N MET A 2 -42.72 36.95 -4.92
CA MET A 2 -43.43 35.65 -4.85
C MET A 2 -42.94 34.68 -3.76
N GLN A 3 -43.89 34.40 -2.88
CA GLN A 3 -43.83 33.76 -1.58
C GLN A 3 -43.84 32.23 -1.73
N ARG A 4 -43.02 31.54 -0.92
CA ARG A 4 -43.18 30.10 -0.65
C ARG A 4 -43.98 29.94 0.64
N ALA A 5 -45.12 29.28 0.53
CA ALA A 5 -45.98 28.83 1.61
C ALA A 5 -45.79 27.30 1.84
N PRO A 6 -46.40 26.65 2.83
CA PRO A 6 -45.68 26.10 3.99
C PRO A 6 -45.93 24.59 4.23
N TRP A 7 -44.91 23.84 4.60
CA TRP A 7 -45.04 22.39 4.91
C TRP A 7 -44.73 22.01 6.38
N ILE A 8 -44.44 22.97 7.27
CA ILE A 8 -43.96 22.69 8.63
C ILE A 8 -45.10 22.56 9.68
N VAL A 9 -46.36 22.87 9.35
CA VAL A 9 -47.45 22.90 10.35
C VAL A 9 -48.16 21.54 10.53
N VAL A 10 -48.01 20.57 9.62
CA VAL A 10 -48.76 19.29 9.69
C VAL A 10 -48.12 18.27 10.63
N ILE A 11 -46.80 18.31 10.86
CA ILE A 11 -46.10 17.34 11.72
C ILE A 11 -46.20 17.71 13.21
N ALA A 12 -46.32 19.00 13.54
CA ALA A 12 -46.45 19.45 14.92
C ALA A 12 -47.85 19.18 15.55
N LEU A 13 -48.88 18.99 14.73
CA LEU A 13 -50.26 18.78 15.19
C LEU A 13 -50.65 17.29 15.36
N LEU A 14 -49.83 16.36 14.87
CA LEU A 14 -50.02 14.91 15.06
C LEU A 14 -49.33 14.35 16.32
N MET A 15 -48.47 15.14 16.98
CA MET A 15 -47.74 14.72 18.19
C MET A 15 -48.41 15.15 19.51
N LEU A 16 -49.54 15.89 19.46
CA LEU A 16 -50.11 16.57 20.64
C LEU A 16 -51.48 16.02 21.12
N ALA A 17 -51.87 14.81 20.72
CA ALA A 17 -53.16 14.23 21.06
C ALA A 17 -53.10 12.81 21.64
N THR A 18 -52.22 12.54 22.61
CA THR A 18 -52.42 11.43 23.58
C THR A 18 -51.72 11.73 24.89
N ALA A 19 -52.34 12.56 25.73
CA ALA A 19 -52.02 12.66 27.15
C ALA A 19 -53.34 12.62 27.95
N ALA A 20 -53.72 11.43 28.43
CA ALA A 20 -54.50 11.22 29.66
C ALA A 20 -54.80 9.73 29.86
N SER A 21 -53.94 9.03 30.60
CA SER A 21 -54.27 7.99 31.59
C SER A 21 -52.96 7.49 32.16
N GLY A 22 -52.52 8.08 33.26
CA GLY A 22 -51.39 7.59 34.05
C GLY A 22 -51.76 6.25 34.68
N GLN A 23 -51.57 5.18 33.92
CA GLN A 23 -51.40 3.84 34.49
C GLN A 23 -50.01 3.84 35.11
N ALA A 24 -49.94 3.65 36.43
CA ALA A 24 -48.70 3.31 37.12
C ALA A 24 -47.99 2.21 36.31
N PRO A 25 -46.65 2.26 36.16
CA PRO A 25 -45.92 1.24 35.41
C PRO A 25 -46.35 -0.11 35.95
N SER A 26 -47.08 -0.87 35.13
CA SER A 26 -47.42 -2.26 35.45
C SER A 26 -46.09 -2.91 35.78
N SER A 27 -45.92 -3.34 37.02
CA SER A 27 -44.80 -4.14 37.47
C SER A 27 -44.56 -5.20 36.41
N GLN A 28 -43.52 -4.99 35.61
CA GLN A 28 -43.08 -5.94 34.61
C GLN A 28 -42.89 -7.24 35.40
N PRO A 29 -43.58 -8.34 35.06
CA PRO A 29 -43.49 -9.58 35.83
C PRO A 29 -42.01 -9.87 36.02
N ALA A 30 -41.59 -10.02 37.28
CA ALA A 30 -40.21 -10.27 37.64
C ALA A 30 -39.69 -11.36 36.68
N ALA A 31 -38.65 -11.04 35.93
CA ALA A 31 -38.09 -11.96 34.95
C ALA A 31 -37.87 -13.29 35.67
N THR A 32 -38.61 -14.32 35.25
CA THR A 32 -38.56 -15.65 35.84
C THR A 32 -37.10 -16.05 35.89
N ALA A 33 -36.59 -16.40 37.07
CA ALA A 33 -35.21 -16.82 37.24
C ALA A 33 -34.86 -17.87 36.17
N PRO A 34 -33.64 -17.85 35.61
CA PRO A 34 -33.23 -18.85 34.63
C PRO A 34 -33.54 -20.25 35.17
N ALA A 35 -34.11 -21.13 34.34
CA ALA A 35 -34.57 -22.46 34.75
C ALA A 35 -33.48 -23.29 35.46
N ASP A 36 -32.20 -22.95 35.26
CA ASP A 36 -31.03 -23.64 35.79
C ASP A 36 -30.48 -23.07 37.12
N LEU A 37 -31.05 -21.99 37.68
CA LEU A 37 -30.48 -21.33 38.87
C LEU A 37 -30.48 -22.24 40.12
N ASP A 38 -31.54 -23.02 40.30
CA ASP A 38 -31.74 -23.89 41.47
C ASP A 38 -30.82 -25.11 41.43
N ASP A 39 -30.67 -25.68 40.23
CA ASP A 39 -29.77 -26.79 39.96
C ASP A 39 -28.31 -26.38 40.19
N LEU A 40 -27.91 -25.21 39.69
CA LEU A 40 -26.57 -24.68 39.89
C LEU A 40 -26.28 -24.38 41.37
N LEU A 41 -27.26 -23.85 42.12
CA LEU A 41 -27.11 -23.63 43.56
C LEU A 41 -26.99 -24.93 44.34
N THR A 42 -27.66 -26.00 43.90
CA THR A 42 -27.51 -27.34 44.49
C THR A 42 -26.10 -27.88 44.26
N HIS A 43 -25.58 -27.74 43.03
CA HIS A 43 -24.22 -28.18 42.69
C HIS A 43 -23.10 -27.38 43.37
N LEU A 44 -23.38 -26.21 43.95
CA LEU A 44 -22.39 -25.51 44.80
C LEU A 44 -22.06 -26.27 46.09
N GLY A 45 -22.93 -27.16 46.54
CA GLY A 45 -22.74 -28.00 47.73
C GLY A 45 -22.31 -29.44 47.41
N ASP A 46 -22.00 -29.74 46.15
CA ASP A 46 -21.59 -31.09 45.73
C ASP A 46 -20.30 -31.52 46.45
N ASP A 47 -20.11 -32.81 46.74
CA ASP A 47 -18.89 -33.32 47.39
C ASP A 47 -17.66 -33.24 46.45
N GLU A 48 -17.89 -33.35 45.14
CA GLU A 48 -16.83 -33.24 44.13
C GLU A 48 -16.46 -31.77 43.86
N PHE A 49 -15.19 -31.44 44.14
CA PHE A 49 -14.67 -30.08 43.94
C PHE A 49 -14.88 -29.54 42.51
N ALA A 50 -14.71 -30.40 41.50
CA ALA A 50 -14.87 -30.02 40.10
C ALA A 50 -16.29 -29.52 39.77
N GLN A 51 -17.31 -30.17 40.35
CA GLN A 51 -18.71 -29.79 40.14
C GLN A 51 -19.04 -28.46 40.84
N ARG A 52 -18.52 -28.23 42.06
CA ARG A 52 -18.66 -26.95 42.76
C ARG A 52 -18.03 -25.79 41.99
N GLU A 53 -16.85 -26.00 41.41
CA GLU A 53 -16.16 -24.99 40.60
C GLU A 53 -16.89 -24.69 39.29
N ASP A 54 -17.42 -25.72 38.60
CA ASP A 54 -18.21 -25.53 37.39
C ASP A 54 -19.50 -24.76 37.67
N ALA A 55 -20.22 -25.13 38.73
CA ALA A 55 -21.42 -24.42 39.16
C ALA A 55 -21.13 -22.96 39.53
N THR A 56 -20.03 -22.70 40.24
CA THR A 56 -19.58 -21.34 40.57
C THR A 56 -19.31 -20.51 39.30
N ARG A 57 -18.63 -21.11 38.31
CA ARG A 57 -18.32 -20.45 37.03
C ARG A 57 -19.58 -20.15 36.23
N ARG A 58 -20.51 -21.11 36.14
CA ARG A 58 -21.79 -20.97 35.43
C ARG A 58 -22.65 -19.89 36.08
N LEU A 59 -22.73 -19.83 37.40
CA LEU A 59 -23.47 -18.77 38.10
C LEU A 59 -22.88 -17.37 37.85
N ILE A 60 -21.55 -17.22 37.83
CA ILE A 60 -20.93 -15.93 37.49
C ILE A 60 -21.22 -15.54 36.03
N ALA A 61 -21.24 -16.51 35.11
CA ALA A 61 -21.52 -16.29 33.70
C ALA A 61 -22.97 -15.83 33.42
N LEU A 62 -23.93 -16.16 34.30
CA LEU A 62 -25.31 -15.66 34.22
C LEU A 62 -25.42 -14.14 34.47
N GLY A 63 -24.38 -13.49 34.98
CA GLY A 63 -24.30 -12.03 35.05
C GLY A 63 -25.12 -11.38 36.17
N PRO A 64 -25.28 -10.04 36.15
CA PRO A 64 -25.83 -9.29 37.28
C PRO A 64 -27.31 -9.58 37.55
N ASP A 65 -28.05 -10.14 36.60
CA ASP A 65 -29.50 -10.38 36.70
C ASP A 65 -29.86 -11.39 37.80
N ILE A 66 -28.94 -12.29 38.14
CA ILE A 66 -29.15 -13.24 39.25
C ILE A 66 -28.74 -12.69 40.62
N SER A 67 -28.21 -11.46 40.70
CA SER A 67 -27.68 -10.91 41.96
C SER A 67 -28.77 -10.74 43.02
N ALA A 68 -29.96 -10.30 42.63
CA ALA A 68 -31.10 -10.15 43.55
C ALA A 68 -31.61 -11.51 44.04
N PRO A 69 -31.94 -12.49 43.16
CA PRO A 69 -32.31 -13.85 43.57
C PRO A 69 -31.27 -14.54 44.46
N LEU A 70 -29.97 -14.39 44.15
CA LEU A 70 -28.89 -14.95 44.97
C LEU A 70 -28.78 -14.26 46.34
N SER A 71 -28.98 -12.95 46.40
CA SER A 71 -28.95 -12.19 47.66
C SER A 71 -30.10 -12.57 48.58
N GLU A 72 -31.30 -12.77 48.02
CA GLU A 72 -32.46 -13.25 48.77
C GLU A 72 -32.20 -14.65 49.33
N ARG A 73 -31.72 -15.57 48.50
CA ARG A 73 -31.41 -16.95 48.92
C ARG A 73 -30.25 -17.07 49.89
N LEU A 74 -29.30 -16.13 49.87
CA LEU A 74 -28.15 -16.14 50.78
C LEU A 74 -28.58 -16.15 52.26
N ALA A 75 -29.75 -15.59 52.59
CA ALA A 75 -30.30 -15.60 53.94
C ALA A 75 -30.69 -17.01 54.42
N ASP A 76 -31.16 -17.86 53.50
CA ASP A 76 -31.73 -19.18 53.79
C ASP A 76 -30.72 -20.33 53.65
N ILE A 77 -29.58 -20.10 53.00
CA ILE A 77 -28.52 -21.11 52.84
C ILE A 77 -27.85 -21.39 54.19
N THR A 78 -28.03 -22.60 54.73
CA THR A 78 -27.46 -23.04 56.01
C THR A 78 -26.04 -23.61 55.90
N ASP A 79 -25.70 -24.20 54.75
CA ASP A 79 -24.37 -24.76 54.50
C ASP A 79 -23.31 -23.64 54.42
N PRO A 80 -22.25 -23.69 55.25
CA PRO A 80 -21.23 -22.66 55.29
C PRO A 80 -20.38 -22.55 54.01
N GLU A 81 -20.13 -23.66 53.29
CA GLU A 81 -19.39 -23.68 52.02
C GLU A 81 -20.24 -23.07 50.91
N VAL A 82 -21.50 -23.48 50.78
CA VAL A 82 -22.43 -22.91 49.78
C VAL A 82 -22.63 -21.42 50.05
N ARG A 83 -22.81 -21.03 51.32
CA ARG A 83 -22.94 -19.62 51.72
C ARG A 83 -21.68 -18.81 51.37
N TYR A 84 -20.48 -19.37 51.57
CA TYR A 84 -19.22 -18.75 51.18
C TYR A 84 -19.16 -18.55 49.66
N ARG A 85 -19.48 -19.58 48.87
CA ARG A 85 -19.49 -19.52 47.40
C ARG A 85 -20.52 -18.54 46.86
N VAL A 86 -21.73 -18.49 47.41
CA VAL A 86 -22.74 -17.51 47.01
C VAL A 86 -22.29 -16.08 47.32
N ARG A 87 -21.65 -15.82 48.47
CA ARG A 87 -21.02 -14.52 48.75
C ARG A 87 -19.92 -14.20 47.75
N PHE A 88 -19.08 -15.16 47.44
CA PHE A 88 -18.03 -15.01 46.42
C PHE A 88 -18.63 -14.68 45.04
N ILE A 89 -19.70 -15.37 44.63
CA ILE A 89 -20.40 -15.10 43.37
C ILE A 89 -21.00 -13.68 43.38
N LEU A 90 -21.72 -13.30 44.44
CA LEU A 90 -22.29 -11.95 44.58
C LEU A 90 -21.21 -10.86 44.54
N ASP A 91 -20.07 -11.08 45.18
CA ASP A 91 -18.91 -10.17 45.13
C ASP A 91 -18.32 -10.05 43.71
N ASN A 92 -18.47 -11.08 42.87
CA ASN A 92 -18.04 -11.09 41.48
C ASN A 92 -19.08 -10.52 40.50
N LEU A 93 -20.37 -10.56 40.85
CA LEU A 93 -21.46 -9.97 40.06
C LEU A 93 -21.57 -8.46 40.29
N ALA A 94 -21.38 -8.02 41.53
CA ALA A 94 -21.46 -6.61 41.91
C ALA A 94 -20.36 -5.77 41.22
N PRO A 95 -20.69 -4.61 40.63
CA PRO A 95 -19.67 -3.68 40.16
C PRO A 95 -18.79 -3.27 41.35
N PRO A 96 -17.46 -3.42 41.25
CA PRO A 96 -16.63 -3.10 42.40
C PRO A 96 -16.60 -1.58 42.62
N SER A 97 -16.75 -1.16 43.87
CA SER A 97 -16.57 0.24 44.29
C SER A 97 -15.16 0.80 44.04
N GLN A 98 -14.19 -0.09 43.79
CA GLN A 98 -12.80 0.22 43.45
C GLN A 98 -12.29 -0.86 42.49
N ALA A 99 -11.69 -0.47 41.37
CA ALA A 99 -11.10 -1.36 40.38
C ALA A 99 -9.91 -0.67 39.70
N ALA A 100 -9.03 -1.46 39.09
CA ALA A 100 -8.01 -0.88 38.22
C ALA A 100 -8.58 -0.77 36.80
N LEU A 101 -8.63 0.45 36.26
CA LEU A 101 -9.05 0.69 34.88
C LEU A 101 -7.86 0.53 33.96
N ILE A 102 -8.05 -0.25 32.90
CA ILE A 102 -7.05 -0.42 31.85
C ILE A 102 -7.12 0.82 30.97
N VAL A 103 -6.12 1.68 31.09
CA VAL A 103 -5.98 2.83 30.20
C VAL A 103 -5.19 2.49 28.97
N ARG A 104 -4.29 1.51 28.99
CA ARG A 104 -3.53 1.04 27.81
C ARG A 104 -3.22 -0.44 27.93
N ALA A 105 -3.23 -1.17 26.82
CA ALA A 105 -2.94 -2.60 26.77
C ALA A 105 -2.09 -2.96 25.55
N ASP A 106 -1.17 -3.91 25.71
CA ASP A 106 -0.35 -4.44 24.61
C ASP A 106 -1.12 -5.47 23.79
N GLU A 107 -0.78 -5.58 22.51
CA GLU A 107 -1.38 -6.54 21.59
C GLU A 107 -0.91 -7.96 21.98
N GLY A 108 -1.82 -8.76 22.53
CA GLY A 108 -1.54 -10.11 23.04
C GLY A 108 -1.80 -10.29 24.54
N ALA A 109 -1.93 -9.21 25.32
CA ALA A 109 -2.20 -9.29 26.76
C ALA A 109 -3.63 -9.79 27.11
N GLY A 110 -4.49 -10.05 26.12
CA GLY A 110 -5.87 -10.53 26.31
C GLY A 110 -6.84 -9.50 26.95
N VAL A 111 -6.38 -8.27 27.17
CA VAL A 111 -7.13 -7.16 27.75
C VAL A 111 -7.18 -5.96 26.81
N ARG A 112 -8.18 -5.08 26.99
CA ARG A 112 -8.42 -3.91 26.14
C ARG A 112 -8.56 -2.61 26.96
N PRO A 113 -8.21 -1.45 26.40
CA PRO A 113 -8.49 -0.19 27.08
C PRO A 113 -9.99 0.02 27.32
N GLY A 114 -10.34 0.56 28.48
CA GLY A 114 -11.74 0.69 28.91
C GLY A 114 -12.32 -0.58 29.54
N GLU A 115 -11.49 -1.56 29.87
CA GLU A 115 -11.87 -2.71 30.71
C GLU A 115 -11.44 -2.52 32.17
N LEU A 116 -12.16 -3.13 33.10
CA LEU A 116 -11.92 -3.01 34.55
C LEU A 116 -11.35 -4.32 35.11
N ILE A 117 -10.17 -4.25 35.74
CA ILE A 117 -9.60 -5.37 36.50
C ILE A 117 -10.22 -5.36 37.89
N THR A 118 -10.95 -6.43 38.18
CA THR A 118 -11.71 -6.59 39.42
C THR A 118 -11.01 -7.52 40.40
N HIS A 119 -10.32 -8.56 39.90
CA HIS A 119 -9.62 -9.56 40.72
C HIS A 119 -8.28 -9.96 40.09
N VAL A 120 -7.34 -10.40 40.93
CA VAL A 120 -6.05 -11.02 40.57
C VAL A 120 -5.93 -12.30 41.38
N ASN A 121 -5.78 -13.46 40.72
CA ASN A 121 -5.73 -14.78 41.34
C ASN A 121 -6.91 -15.00 42.32
N GLY A 122 -8.12 -14.65 41.87
CA GLY A 122 -9.36 -14.74 42.66
C GLY A 122 -9.49 -13.68 43.78
N ARG A 123 -8.49 -12.82 44.01
CA ARG A 123 -8.51 -11.80 45.06
C ARG A 123 -8.87 -10.42 44.51
N ARG A 124 -9.88 -9.80 45.11
CA ARG A 124 -10.39 -8.49 44.67
C ARG A 124 -9.33 -7.39 44.73
N VAL A 125 -9.08 -6.73 43.61
CA VAL A 125 -8.15 -5.60 43.50
C VAL A 125 -8.87 -4.33 43.92
N ARG A 126 -8.29 -3.62 44.88
CA ARG A 126 -8.82 -2.36 45.41
C ARG A 126 -8.10 -1.11 44.89
N ARG A 127 -6.91 -1.28 44.32
CA ARG A 127 -6.09 -0.20 43.77
C ARG A 127 -5.04 -0.70 42.79
N ALA A 128 -4.58 0.15 41.88
CA ALA A 128 -3.54 -0.19 40.90
C ALA A 128 -2.25 -0.75 41.54
N VAL A 129 -1.81 -0.20 42.67
CA VAL A 129 -0.62 -0.71 43.39
C VAL A 129 -0.84 -2.15 43.91
N ALA A 130 -2.04 -2.46 44.38
CA ALA A 130 -2.36 -3.81 44.86
C ALA A 130 -2.46 -4.81 43.70
N TYR A 131 -2.78 -4.34 42.49
CA TYR A 131 -2.69 -5.13 41.28
C TYR A 131 -1.23 -5.46 40.95
N ILE A 132 -0.36 -4.45 40.82
CA ILE A 132 1.06 -4.66 40.49
C ILE A 132 1.73 -5.62 41.49
N GLN A 133 1.53 -5.40 42.79
CA GLN A 133 2.07 -6.27 43.84
C GLN A 133 1.62 -7.72 43.67
N ARG A 134 0.32 -7.94 43.47
CA ARG A 134 -0.23 -9.31 43.40
C ARG A 134 0.10 -10.05 42.11
N VAL A 135 0.34 -9.34 41.01
CA VAL A 135 0.85 -9.97 39.79
C VAL A 135 2.33 -10.35 39.98
N GLY A 136 3.11 -9.52 40.67
CA GLY A 136 4.52 -9.80 40.98
C GLY A 136 4.76 -10.90 42.01
N ASP A 137 3.79 -11.17 42.89
CA ASP A 137 3.88 -12.24 43.90
C ASP A 137 3.75 -13.66 43.31
N GLY A 138 3.38 -13.82 42.04
CA GLY A 138 3.09 -15.12 41.42
C GLY A 138 4.23 -15.66 40.55
N GLU A 139 4.81 -16.81 40.92
CA GLU A 139 5.88 -17.49 40.18
C GLU A 139 5.44 -17.97 38.77
N PHE A 140 4.14 -18.19 38.56
CA PHE A 140 3.54 -18.69 37.32
C PHE A 140 2.71 -17.63 36.57
N GLY A 141 2.88 -16.35 36.89
CA GLY A 141 2.01 -15.27 36.43
C GLY A 141 0.67 -15.23 37.16
N ALA A 142 -0.19 -14.30 36.78
CA ALA A 142 -1.46 -14.05 37.42
C ALA A 142 -2.66 -14.19 36.47
N MET A 143 -3.76 -14.74 36.98
CA MET A 143 -5.07 -14.72 36.35
C MET A 143 -5.81 -13.46 36.76
N LEU A 144 -6.12 -12.60 35.79
CA LEU A 144 -6.88 -11.37 35.97
C LEU A 144 -8.36 -11.60 35.68
N ARG A 145 -9.25 -11.16 36.55
CA ARG A 145 -10.67 -11.05 36.21
C ARG A 145 -10.99 -9.66 35.70
N VAL A 146 -11.36 -9.60 34.44
CA VAL A 146 -11.56 -8.37 33.68
C VAL A 146 -13.02 -8.23 33.30
N ARG A 147 -13.60 -7.04 33.50
CA ARG A 147 -14.98 -6.73 33.10
C ARG A 147 -14.94 -5.78 31.90
N GLY A 148 -15.33 -6.29 30.74
CA GLY A 148 -15.37 -5.57 29.46
C GLY A 148 -16.80 -5.34 28.95
N ARG A 149 -16.92 -5.06 27.65
CA ARG A 149 -18.23 -4.90 26.97
C ARG A 149 -19.05 -6.18 27.01
N ASP A 150 -18.38 -7.32 26.88
CA ASP A 150 -19.01 -8.65 26.74
C ASP A 150 -19.22 -9.36 28.10
N GLY A 151 -19.02 -8.64 29.20
CA GLY A 151 -19.14 -9.17 30.56
C GLY A 151 -17.80 -9.49 31.23
N PRO A 152 -17.82 -10.18 32.39
CA PRO A 152 -16.61 -10.60 33.09
C PRO A 152 -15.96 -11.80 32.39
N ARG A 153 -14.63 -11.76 32.25
CA ARG A 153 -13.80 -12.87 31.77
C ARG A 153 -12.49 -12.96 32.54
N ASP A 154 -11.89 -14.15 32.56
CA ASP A 154 -10.56 -14.34 33.13
C ASP A 154 -9.49 -14.30 32.03
N VAL A 155 -8.37 -13.62 32.30
CA VAL A 155 -7.27 -13.40 31.36
C VAL A 155 -5.95 -13.72 32.06
N GLY A 156 -5.15 -14.62 31.49
CA GLY A 156 -3.84 -14.99 32.03
C GLY A 156 -3.32 -16.34 31.51
N PRO A 157 -2.12 -16.78 31.98
CA PRO A 157 -1.29 -16.11 32.98
C PRO A 157 -0.63 -14.82 32.43
N ILE A 158 -0.64 -13.74 33.23
CA ILE A 158 0.01 -12.45 32.93
C ILE A 158 1.18 -12.26 33.90
N THR A 159 2.37 -11.98 33.38
CA THR A 159 3.56 -11.67 34.18
C THR A 159 3.67 -10.17 34.49
N VAL A 160 4.62 -9.79 35.34
CA VAL A 160 4.92 -8.37 35.62
C VAL A 160 5.34 -7.62 34.36
N ASP A 161 6.01 -8.30 33.44
CA ASP A 161 6.50 -7.71 32.19
C ASP A 161 5.35 -7.53 31.17
N ASP A 162 4.28 -8.30 31.30
CA ASP A 162 3.05 -8.19 30.49
C ASP A 162 2.06 -7.14 31.04
N LEU A 163 2.41 -6.41 32.10
CA LEU A 163 1.47 -5.57 32.81
C LEU A 163 1.02 -4.37 31.96
N PRO A 164 -0.27 -4.29 31.57
CA PRO A 164 -0.83 -3.09 30.95
C PRO A 164 -0.62 -1.87 31.83
N ARG A 165 -0.58 -0.69 31.20
CA ARG A 165 -0.63 0.54 31.97
C ARG A 165 -2.03 0.71 32.57
N VAL A 166 -2.11 0.63 33.88
CA VAL A 166 -3.34 0.72 34.66
C VAL A 166 -3.43 2.03 35.43
N CYS A 167 -4.64 2.54 35.64
CA CYS A 167 -4.89 3.62 36.59
C CYS A 167 -5.73 3.13 37.79
N ASP A 168 -5.53 3.76 38.95
CA ASP A 168 -6.34 3.50 40.13
C ASP A 168 -7.69 4.19 39.94
N PHE A 169 -8.77 3.43 39.75
CA PHE A 169 -10.10 4.00 39.63
C PHE A 169 -10.93 3.73 40.88
N ARG A 170 -11.54 4.80 41.42
CA ARG A 170 -12.38 4.76 42.62
C ARG A 170 -13.79 5.21 42.25
N ALA A 171 -14.81 4.62 42.87
CA ALA A 171 -16.17 5.16 42.98
C ALA A 171 -17.22 4.66 41.94
N PRO A 172 -18.52 5.04 42.09
CA PRO A 172 -19.63 4.40 41.36
C PRO A 172 -19.67 4.73 39.86
N ARG A 173 -18.79 5.61 39.37
CA ARG A 173 -18.72 6.08 37.97
C ARG A 173 -17.75 5.27 37.10
N GLY A 174 -17.13 4.22 37.65
CA GLY A 174 -16.16 3.39 36.93
C GLY A 174 -16.67 2.83 35.62
N PRO A 175 -17.93 2.35 35.54
CA PRO A 175 -18.49 1.91 34.27
C PRO A 175 -18.57 3.02 33.21
N LEU A 176 -18.90 4.26 33.61
CA LEU A 176 -19.01 5.41 32.70
C LEU A 176 -17.64 5.87 32.19
N ILE A 177 -16.62 5.86 33.06
CA ILE A 177 -15.27 6.24 32.67
C ILE A 177 -14.63 5.15 31.82
N ALA A 178 -14.89 3.87 32.14
CA ALA A 178 -14.52 2.74 31.31
C ALA A 178 -15.17 2.83 29.91
N GLU A 179 -16.45 3.23 29.84
CA GLU A 179 -17.15 3.51 28.59
C GLU A 179 -16.48 4.65 27.79
N ILE A 180 -16.17 5.78 28.43
CA ILE A 180 -15.48 6.91 27.79
C ILE A 180 -14.12 6.50 27.22
N VAL A 181 -13.31 5.76 27.99
CA VAL A 181 -11.99 5.29 27.55
C VAL A 181 -12.13 4.31 26.39
N ARG A 182 -13.15 3.46 26.40
CA ARG A 182 -13.44 2.51 25.31
C ARG A 182 -13.86 3.24 24.03
N LEU A 183 -14.81 4.16 24.13
CA LEU A 183 -15.21 5.02 23.00
C LEU A 183 -14.01 5.73 22.40
N TYR A 184 -13.16 6.30 23.26
CA TYR A 184 -11.96 6.98 22.80
C TYR A 184 -10.95 6.02 22.12
N ALA A 185 -10.73 4.84 22.69
CA ALA A 185 -9.84 3.81 22.12
C ALA A 185 -10.35 3.23 20.78
N ASP A 186 -11.67 3.10 20.64
CA ASP A 186 -12.33 2.59 19.44
C ASP A 186 -12.39 3.63 18.31
N GLY A 187 -12.03 4.88 18.60
CA GLY A 187 -11.99 5.93 17.59
C GLY A 187 -13.19 6.87 17.60
N PHE A 188 -13.93 7.00 18.71
CA PHE A 188 -15.07 7.92 18.84
C PHE A 188 -14.74 9.05 19.83
N ALA A 189 -13.90 10.01 19.44
CA ALA A 189 -13.39 11.03 20.37
C ALA A 189 -14.48 12.02 20.81
N GLU A 190 -15.35 12.42 19.89
CA GLU A 190 -16.45 13.34 20.10
C GLU A 190 -17.48 12.73 21.04
N GLN A 191 -17.88 11.47 20.82
CA GLN A 191 -18.78 10.76 21.72
C GLN A 191 -18.16 10.55 23.11
N ALA A 192 -16.86 10.22 23.17
CA ALA A 192 -16.13 10.14 24.43
C ALA A 192 -16.10 11.50 25.14
N TYR A 193 -15.93 12.59 24.39
CA TYR A 193 -15.91 13.96 24.89
C TYR A 193 -17.29 14.41 25.41
N GLU A 194 -18.35 14.22 24.64
CA GLU A 194 -19.73 14.48 25.05
C GLU A 194 -20.10 13.71 26.31
N ARG A 195 -19.74 12.41 26.34
CA ARG A 195 -19.97 11.56 27.50
C ARG A 195 -19.18 12.04 28.71
N MET A 196 -17.93 12.45 28.51
CA MET A 196 -17.10 13.08 29.53
C MET A 196 -17.71 14.38 30.07
N GLN A 197 -18.28 15.23 29.21
CA GLN A 197 -18.95 16.48 29.62
C GLN A 197 -20.25 16.22 30.40
N SER A 198 -20.91 15.09 30.14
CA SER A 198 -22.09 14.65 30.91
C SER A 198 -21.76 14.13 32.32
N LEU A 199 -20.48 13.88 32.63
CA LEU A 199 -20.08 13.44 33.97
C LEU A 199 -20.29 14.58 34.98
N PRO A 200 -20.86 14.31 36.17
CA PRO A 200 -20.81 15.27 37.26
C PRO A 200 -19.34 15.55 37.64
N PRO A 201 -19.04 16.67 38.33
CA PRO A 201 -17.69 17.02 38.75
C PRO A 201 -16.94 15.82 39.33
N THR A 202 -15.93 15.35 38.59
CA THR A 202 -15.23 14.10 38.86
C THR A 202 -13.85 14.41 39.45
N PRO A 203 -13.51 13.89 40.64
CA PRO A 203 -12.19 14.05 41.24
C PRO A 203 -11.06 13.61 40.29
N GLU A 204 -9.89 14.26 40.38
CA GLU A 204 -8.77 13.99 39.47
C GLU A 204 -8.21 12.57 39.59
N ASN A 205 -8.30 11.99 40.79
CA ASN A 205 -7.93 10.60 41.05
C ASN A 205 -8.96 9.60 40.53
N GLU A 206 -10.15 10.05 40.11
CA GLU A 206 -11.14 9.23 39.39
C GLU A 206 -10.93 9.38 37.88
N PHE A 207 -10.72 10.60 37.37
CA PHE A 207 -10.46 10.81 35.94
C PHE A 207 -9.28 11.75 35.72
N SER A 208 -8.15 11.19 35.28
CA SER A 208 -6.91 11.94 35.09
C SER A 208 -7.13 13.16 34.18
N PRO A 209 -6.74 14.37 34.60
CA PRO A 209 -6.76 15.56 33.75
C PRO A 209 -5.98 15.41 32.45
N LEU A 210 -4.91 14.62 32.44
CA LEU A 210 -4.13 14.32 31.23
C LEU A 210 -4.98 13.56 30.20
N LEU A 211 -5.71 12.54 30.66
CA LEU A 211 -6.61 11.76 29.82
C LEU A 211 -7.79 12.60 29.32
N ARG A 212 -8.33 13.48 30.17
CA ARG A 212 -9.37 14.45 29.78
C ARG A 212 -8.88 15.43 28.71
N ALA A 213 -7.65 15.93 28.86
CA ALA A 213 -7.04 16.84 27.88
C ALA A 213 -6.82 16.16 26.53
N ILE A 214 -6.38 14.89 26.54
CA ILE A 214 -6.23 14.07 25.33
C ILE A 214 -7.57 13.92 24.60
N ILE A 215 -8.64 13.55 25.32
CA ILE A 215 -9.97 13.39 24.75
C ILE A 215 -10.48 14.73 24.21
N ALA A 216 -10.37 15.82 24.98
CA ALA A 216 -10.79 17.16 24.59
C ALA A 216 -10.08 17.66 23.33
N GLN A 217 -8.75 17.53 23.28
CA GLN A 217 -7.98 17.95 22.10
C GLN A 217 -8.37 17.15 20.86
N THR A 218 -8.57 15.84 21.00
CA THR A 218 -8.93 14.97 19.86
C THR A 218 -10.31 15.31 19.33
N ALA A 219 -11.23 15.70 20.21
CA ALA A 219 -12.57 16.17 19.85
C ALA A 219 -12.61 17.64 19.36
N GLY A 220 -11.46 18.29 19.15
CA GLY A 220 -11.37 19.66 18.63
C GLY A 220 -11.41 20.78 19.69
N ASP A 221 -11.60 20.48 20.97
CA ASP A 221 -11.63 21.48 22.05
C ASP A 221 -10.23 21.73 22.63
N GLY A 222 -9.39 22.38 21.83
CA GLY A 222 -8.02 22.72 22.22
C GLY A 222 -7.93 23.75 23.36
N ALA A 223 -8.98 24.55 23.59
CA ALA A 223 -9.02 25.50 24.69
C ALA A 223 -9.20 24.78 26.04
N GLN A 224 -10.14 23.85 26.11
CA GLN A 224 -10.34 23.01 27.28
C GLN A 224 -9.11 22.12 27.54
N ALA A 225 -8.53 21.54 26.48
CA ALA A 225 -7.30 20.76 26.60
C ALA A 225 -6.15 21.60 27.17
N ARG A 226 -5.98 22.85 26.72
CA ARG A 226 -5.00 23.80 27.28
C ARG A 226 -5.24 24.09 28.75
N ALA A 227 -6.47 24.44 29.11
CA ALA A 227 -6.83 24.75 30.49
C ALA A 227 -6.55 23.58 31.45
N LEU A 228 -6.77 22.34 31.00
CA LEU A 228 -6.47 21.13 31.77
C LEU A 228 -4.96 20.88 31.97
N LEU A 229 -4.10 21.39 31.08
CA LEU A 229 -2.65 21.16 31.09
C LEU A 229 -1.82 22.31 31.66
N GLU A 230 -2.38 23.53 31.73
CA GLU A 230 -1.65 24.75 32.09
C GLU A 230 -0.93 24.66 33.44
N SER A 231 -1.52 23.99 34.44
CA SER A 231 -0.91 23.80 35.76
C SER A 231 -0.11 22.49 35.90
N ARG A 232 0.12 21.75 34.80
CA ARG A 232 0.60 20.35 34.83
C ARG A 232 1.85 20.08 34.02
N VAL A 233 2.56 21.10 33.56
CA VAL A 233 3.74 20.98 32.68
C VAL A 233 4.74 19.91 33.14
N GLU A 234 4.95 19.77 34.45
CA GLU A 234 5.84 18.77 35.06
C GLU A 234 5.36 17.31 34.88
N GLU A 235 4.05 17.06 34.95
CA GLU A 235 3.46 15.72 34.74
C GLU A 235 3.57 15.23 33.29
N LEU A 236 3.95 16.13 32.39
CA LEU A 236 4.02 15.87 30.96
C LEU A 236 5.42 15.48 30.50
N ARG A 237 6.42 15.65 31.37
CA ARG A 237 7.81 15.28 31.10
C ARG A 237 7.94 13.76 30.90
N PRO A 238 8.75 13.28 29.94
CA PRO A 238 9.07 11.87 29.87
C PRO A 238 9.75 11.43 31.17
N PRO A 239 9.43 10.23 31.69
CA PRO A 239 9.90 9.78 33.00
C PRO A 239 11.43 9.55 33.06
N ASP A 240 12.08 9.37 31.90
CA ASP A 240 13.53 9.26 31.79
C ASP A 240 14.05 10.40 30.89
N GLY A 241 14.90 11.26 31.45
CA GLY A 241 15.42 12.48 30.80
C GLY A 241 16.45 12.23 29.71
N ARG A 242 16.83 10.96 29.47
CA ARG A 242 17.77 10.58 28.41
C ARG A 242 17.01 10.26 27.13
N LEU A 243 17.04 11.19 26.17
CA LEU A 243 16.43 11.10 24.83
C LEU A 243 14.90 11.12 24.84
N THR A 244 14.35 12.33 24.87
CA THR A 244 12.92 12.67 24.88
C THR A 244 12.11 12.10 23.71
N TRP A 245 12.75 11.60 22.65
CA TRP A 245 12.09 10.95 21.50
C TRP A 245 11.84 9.46 21.65
N TYR A 246 12.66 8.75 22.44
CA TYR A 246 12.48 7.32 22.69
C TYR A 246 11.56 7.09 23.89
N ASN A 247 11.45 8.09 24.77
CA ASN A 247 10.66 8.00 25.98
C ASN A 247 9.28 8.64 25.77
N ARG A 248 8.25 7.87 26.05
CA ARG A 248 6.85 8.31 25.97
C ARG A 248 6.59 9.45 26.94
N SER A 249 6.02 10.56 26.45
CA SER A 249 5.57 11.69 27.28
C SER A 249 4.54 11.24 28.31
N GLY A 250 4.41 11.97 29.42
CA GLY A 250 3.39 11.70 30.44
C GLY A 250 1.96 11.67 29.86
N LEU A 251 1.71 12.46 28.81
CA LEU A 251 0.45 12.40 28.05
C LEU A 251 0.28 11.10 27.28
N THR A 252 1.28 10.71 26.49
CA THR A 252 1.20 9.46 25.72
C THR A 252 0.90 8.30 26.67
N LEU A 253 1.59 8.30 27.78
CA LEU A 253 1.41 7.38 28.86
C LEU A 253 0.01 7.46 29.53
N ALA A 254 -0.67 8.61 29.57
CA ALA A 254 -1.97 8.76 30.21
C ALA A 254 -3.17 8.23 29.41
N GLY A 255 -3.01 7.99 28.11
CA GLY A 255 -4.11 7.62 27.19
C GLY A 255 -4.08 6.18 26.65
N PRO A 256 -5.25 5.67 26.21
CA PRO A 256 -5.35 4.40 25.47
C PRO A 256 -4.73 4.45 24.09
N LEU A 257 -4.54 5.67 23.58
CA LEU A 257 -3.85 5.97 22.35
C LEU A 257 -2.66 6.88 22.68
N THR A 258 -1.80 7.12 21.70
CA THR A 258 -0.79 8.19 21.78
C THR A 258 -1.50 9.52 22.03
N ALA A 259 -0.81 10.44 22.72
CA ALA A 259 -1.33 11.79 22.90
C ALA A 259 -1.44 12.51 21.55
N PRO A 260 -2.47 13.35 21.36
CA PRO A 260 -2.60 14.12 20.15
C PRO A 260 -1.38 15.00 19.94
N LEU A 261 -0.88 15.04 18.71
CA LEU A 261 0.29 15.82 18.37
C LEU A 261 0.08 17.31 18.68
N ALA A 262 -1.10 17.83 18.35
CA ALA A 262 -1.45 19.21 18.66
C ALA A 262 -1.33 19.48 20.18
N LEU A 263 -1.62 18.48 21.01
CA LEU A 263 -1.48 18.56 22.46
C LEU A 263 0.00 18.53 22.87
N GLU A 264 0.79 17.61 22.32
CA GLU A 264 2.24 17.57 22.58
C GLU A 264 2.93 18.87 22.13
N ARG A 265 2.55 19.45 20.99
CA ARG A 265 3.03 20.78 20.53
C ARG A 265 2.57 21.91 21.43
N LEU A 266 1.31 21.88 21.85
CA LEU A 266 0.79 22.86 22.79
C LEU A 266 1.65 22.85 24.06
N MET A 267 2.03 21.68 24.57
CA MET A 267 2.94 21.57 25.69
C MET A 267 4.33 22.12 25.40
N LEU A 268 4.91 21.81 24.23
CA LEU A 268 6.20 22.36 23.83
C LEU A 268 6.16 23.90 23.77
N SER A 269 5.00 24.48 23.47
CA SER A 269 4.82 25.93 23.47
C SER A 269 4.56 26.54 24.86
N LEU A 270 4.35 25.74 25.92
CA LEU A 270 4.20 26.25 27.28
C LEU A 270 5.56 26.72 27.83
N PRO A 271 5.62 27.86 28.54
CA PRO A 271 6.84 28.37 29.15
C PRO A 271 7.54 27.30 30.03
N GLY A 272 8.84 27.08 29.82
CA GLY A 272 9.66 26.11 30.56
C GLY A 272 9.67 24.67 30.02
N ALA A 273 8.83 24.32 29.02
CA ALA A 273 8.86 22.99 28.40
C ALA A 273 10.01 22.81 27.39
N LEU A 274 10.28 23.84 26.59
CA LEU A 274 11.38 23.85 25.59
C LEU A 274 12.77 23.99 26.22
N GLU A 275 12.89 24.67 27.37
CA GLU A 275 14.17 24.85 28.07
C GLU A 275 14.74 23.53 28.64
N ALA A 276 13.89 22.50 28.78
CA ALA A 276 14.25 21.16 29.26
C ALA A 276 14.51 20.14 28.13
N LEU A 277 14.14 20.47 26.89
CA LEU A 277 14.44 19.67 25.70
C LEU A 277 15.73 20.18 25.08
N ASP A 278 16.58 19.29 24.59
CA ASP A 278 17.80 19.69 23.88
C ASP A 278 17.36 20.47 22.62
N SER A 279 17.38 21.80 22.71
CA SER A 279 16.87 22.76 21.72
C SER A 279 17.64 22.71 20.39
N GLN A 280 18.50 21.72 20.21
CA GLN A 280 19.40 21.53 19.08
C GLN A 280 18.94 20.44 18.10
N ASP A 281 17.87 19.68 18.37
CA ASP A 281 17.38 18.66 17.44
C ASP A 281 16.61 19.29 16.26
N PRO A 282 17.17 19.30 15.03
CA PRO A 282 16.54 19.89 13.85
C PRO A 282 15.32 19.08 13.36
N ASP A 283 15.18 17.82 13.75
CA ASP A 283 14.03 16.98 13.40
C ASP A 283 12.81 17.23 14.31
N LEU A 284 12.91 18.13 15.30
CA LEU A 284 11.78 18.48 16.20
C LEU A 284 10.45 18.79 15.48
N PRO A 285 10.44 19.44 14.30
CA PRO A 285 9.23 19.68 13.51
C PRO A 285 8.76 18.49 12.63
N LEU A 286 9.57 17.42 12.51
CA LEU A 286 9.25 16.21 11.76
C LEU A 286 8.72 15.12 12.70
N GLN A 287 7.50 14.66 12.47
CA GLN A 287 6.99 13.50 13.21
C GLN A 287 6.65 12.32 12.32
N ARG A 288 6.79 11.14 12.92
CA ARG A 288 6.41 9.85 12.37
C ARG A 288 4.89 9.73 12.38
N VAL A 289 4.27 9.45 11.25
CA VAL A 289 2.85 9.11 11.16
C VAL A 289 2.73 7.62 10.85
N LEU A 290 1.94 6.89 11.62
CA LEU A 290 1.61 5.48 11.34
C LEU A 290 0.12 5.39 11.03
N VAL A 291 -0.20 5.08 9.77
CA VAL A 291 -1.59 4.91 9.32
C VAL A 291 -2.03 3.47 9.58
N PRO A 292 -3.11 3.21 10.35
CA PRO A 292 -3.60 1.86 10.56
C PRO A 292 -4.11 1.24 9.24
N ALA A 293 -3.56 0.07 8.90
CA ALA A 293 -3.76 -0.61 7.61
C ALA A 293 -5.23 -0.87 7.23
N ARG A 294 -6.13 -0.96 8.22
CA ARG A 294 -7.56 -1.26 8.03
C ARG A 294 -8.44 -0.07 7.63
N ARG A 295 -7.99 1.18 7.82
CA ARG A 295 -8.78 2.39 7.45
C ARG A 295 -8.17 3.22 6.32
N TYR A 296 -6.92 2.92 5.95
CA TYR A 296 -6.28 3.47 4.76
C TYR A 296 -7.08 3.19 3.47
N ILE A 297 -7.74 2.02 3.41
CA ILE A 297 -8.48 1.54 2.25
C ILE A 297 -9.79 2.32 2.06
N GLU A 298 -10.59 2.49 3.11
CA GLU A 298 -11.87 3.22 3.05
C GLU A 298 -11.65 4.71 2.73
N ALA A 299 -10.63 5.31 3.35
CA ALA A 299 -10.21 6.67 3.06
C ALA A 299 -9.75 6.84 1.59
N ALA A 300 -8.88 5.96 1.10
CA ALA A 300 -8.38 6.02 -0.27
C ALA A 300 -9.49 5.77 -1.31
N CYS A 301 -10.41 4.82 -1.06
CA CYS A 301 -11.53 4.53 -1.95
C CYS A 301 -12.54 5.70 -2.03
N GLY A 302 -12.88 6.31 -0.89
CA GLY A 302 -13.77 7.49 -0.87
C GLY A 302 -13.19 8.72 -1.57
N ALA A 303 -11.88 8.94 -1.45
CA ALA A 303 -11.19 10.01 -2.17
C ALA A 303 -11.14 9.79 -3.69
N ILE A 304 -10.99 8.54 -4.14
CA ILE A 304 -11.01 8.18 -5.57
C ILE A 304 -12.40 8.42 -6.17
N GLU A 305 -13.47 8.09 -5.44
CA GLU A 305 -14.86 8.29 -5.89
C GLU A 305 -15.25 9.77 -5.96
N LEU A 306 -14.80 10.60 -5.01
CA LEU A 306 -15.04 12.05 -5.04
C LEU A 306 -14.20 12.75 -6.12
N TRP A 307 -12.96 12.31 -6.32
CA TRP A 307 -12.07 12.82 -7.37
C TRP A 307 -12.65 12.58 -8.77
N SER A 308 -13.24 11.41 -9.00
CA SER A 308 -13.91 11.07 -10.27
C SER A 308 -15.25 11.80 -10.45
N ARG A 309 -15.94 12.21 -9.37
CA ARG A 309 -17.11 13.11 -9.44
C ARG A 309 -16.73 14.57 -9.70
N TYR A 310 -15.62 15.06 -9.14
CA TYR A 310 -15.11 16.42 -9.38
C TYR A 310 -14.54 16.61 -10.80
N GLU A 311 -14.04 15.54 -11.43
CA GLU A 311 -13.60 15.56 -12.83
C GLU A 311 -14.77 15.69 -13.82
N ALA A 312 -15.98 15.25 -13.43
CA ALA A 312 -17.18 15.31 -14.25
C ALA A 312 -17.76 16.73 -14.43
N ASP A 313 -17.42 17.69 -13.55
CA ASP A 313 -18.00 19.04 -13.54
C ASP A 313 -17.08 20.14 -14.12
N GLY A 314 -15.99 19.77 -14.80
CA GLY A 314 -15.38 20.60 -15.84
C GLY A 314 -14.96 22.03 -15.45
N ALA A 315 -14.00 22.19 -14.52
CA ALA A 315 -13.19 23.42 -14.44
C ALA A 315 -11.80 23.19 -13.81
N ARG A 316 -10.77 23.23 -14.68
CA ARG A 316 -9.33 23.53 -14.47
C ARG A 316 -8.75 23.47 -13.02
N ALA A 317 -7.91 22.46 -12.77
CA ALA A 317 -6.66 22.58 -12.01
C ALA A 317 -5.75 21.32 -12.20
N ASP A 318 -4.59 21.49 -12.85
CA ASP A 318 -3.47 20.54 -13.02
C ASP A 318 -2.24 21.16 -12.31
N GLN A 319 -1.27 20.48 -11.69
CA GLN A 319 -1.09 19.09 -11.27
C GLN A 319 0.03 19.11 -10.20
N LEU A 320 -0.28 18.80 -8.94
CA LEU A 320 0.65 18.39 -7.86
C LEU A 320 -0.03 17.83 -6.60
N GLY A 321 -1.36 17.74 -6.61
CA GLY A 321 -2.15 17.27 -5.47
C GLY A 321 -2.28 15.75 -5.35
N ARG A 322 -1.29 14.91 -5.67
CA ARG A 322 -1.54 13.45 -5.71
C ARG A 322 -0.79 12.57 -4.72
N VAL A 323 0.20 13.07 -3.99
CA VAL A 323 0.75 12.34 -2.81
C VAL A 323 0.37 13.06 -1.53
N ALA A 324 0.53 14.38 -1.52
CA ALA A 324 0.05 15.22 -0.43
C ALA A 324 -1.46 15.51 -0.59
N GLY A 325 -1.99 15.64 -1.81
CA GLY A 325 -3.41 15.89 -2.09
C GLY A 325 -4.33 14.67 -2.06
N ASN A 326 -3.84 13.42 -2.12
CA ASN A 326 -4.66 12.25 -1.80
C ASN A 326 -4.95 12.20 -0.29
N PHE A 327 -3.96 12.53 0.53
CA PHE A 327 -4.14 12.67 1.97
C PHE A 327 -4.94 13.93 2.32
N LEU A 328 -4.74 15.03 1.57
CA LEU A 328 -5.50 16.27 1.70
C LEU A 328 -6.94 16.16 1.24
N ALA A 329 -7.23 15.41 0.17
CA ALA A 329 -8.59 15.18 -0.33
C ALA A 329 -9.35 14.25 0.63
N VAL A 330 -8.68 13.23 1.19
CA VAL A 330 -9.23 12.42 2.30
C VAL A 330 -9.55 13.30 3.51
N THR A 331 -8.61 14.12 3.97
CA THR A 331 -8.83 14.99 5.15
C THR A 331 -9.80 16.13 4.86
N SER A 332 -9.82 16.68 3.64
CA SER A 332 -10.76 17.74 3.23
C SER A 332 -12.17 17.22 3.00
N TRP A 333 -12.35 15.99 2.48
CA TRP A 333 -13.67 15.33 2.37
C TRP A 333 -14.24 15.00 3.75
N MET A 334 -13.43 14.42 4.63
CA MET A 334 -13.83 14.13 6.02
C MET A 334 -14.17 15.42 6.80
N LEU A 335 -13.49 16.54 6.54
CA LEU A 335 -13.78 17.86 7.11
C LEU A 335 -15.01 18.56 6.50
N SER A 336 -15.21 18.48 5.18
CA SER A 336 -16.24 19.27 4.47
C SER A 336 -17.60 18.57 4.35
N GLU A 337 -17.63 17.24 4.27
CA GLU A 337 -18.86 16.48 4.01
C GLU A 337 -19.34 15.68 5.23
N LEU A 338 -18.44 15.33 6.16
CA LEU A 338 -18.77 14.46 7.30
C LEU A 338 -18.59 15.11 8.69
N ASP A 339 -18.04 16.32 8.76
CA ASP A 339 -17.71 17.03 10.02
C ASP A 339 -16.80 16.19 10.97
N LEU A 340 -15.97 15.31 10.41
CA LEU A 340 -15.12 14.34 11.12
C LEU A 340 -13.72 14.90 11.39
N GLN A 341 -13.67 15.99 12.15
CA GLN A 341 -12.42 16.67 12.48
C GLN A 341 -11.45 15.79 13.30
N SER A 342 -11.95 14.90 14.18
CA SER A 342 -11.08 14.05 15.00
C SER A 342 -10.40 12.93 14.21
N GLU A 343 -11.07 12.35 13.20
CA GLU A 343 -10.50 11.29 12.39
C GLU A 343 -9.41 11.81 11.43
N CYS A 344 -9.54 13.05 10.96
CA CYS A 344 -8.50 13.75 10.19
C CYS A 344 -7.22 13.97 11.01
N ILE A 345 -7.38 14.41 12.25
CA ILE A 345 -6.27 14.62 13.19
C ILE A 345 -5.60 13.28 13.51
N ARG A 346 -6.38 12.21 13.71
CA ARG A 346 -5.89 10.84 13.99
C ARG A 346 -5.17 10.15 12.83
N LEU A 347 -5.46 10.51 11.57
CA LEU A 347 -4.75 10.03 10.39
C LEU A 347 -3.32 10.60 10.28
N ILE A 348 -3.07 11.76 10.91
CA ILE A 348 -1.81 12.53 10.87
C ILE A 348 -0.93 12.26 12.11
N GLU A 349 -1.43 11.58 13.14
CA GLU A 349 -0.70 11.40 14.40
C GLU A 349 0.25 10.18 14.45
N PRO A 350 1.35 10.25 15.24
CA PRO A 350 2.24 9.11 15.46
C PRO A 350 1.53 8.00 16.23
N ARG A 351 1.31 6.84 15.61
CA ARG A 351 1.12 5.60 16.38
C ARG A 351 2.47 4.90 16.48
N SER A 352 2.99 4.74 17.69
CA SER A 352 4.19 3.96 17.98
C SER A 352 3.84 2.78 18.88
N GLU A 353 3.70 1.61 18.26
CA GLU A 353 4.31 0.32 18.67
C GLU A 353 3.71 -0.91 17.95
N ILE A 354 2.59 -0.78 17.24
CA ILE A 354 1.79 -1.97 16.90
C ILE A 354 2.15 -2.69 15.58
N LEU A 355 2.89 -2.11 14.63
CA LEU A 355 3.21 -2.84 13.40
C LEU A 355 4.61 -2.54 12.88
N GLY A 356 5.34 -3.62 12.63
CA GLY A 356 6.55 -3.58 11.86
C GLY A 356 6.32 -2.97 10.47
N TRP A 357 7.06 -1.89 10.20
CA TRP A 357 7.50 -1.43 8.87
C TRP A 357 6.45 -0.73 7.99
N LYS A 358 6.22 0.57 8.25
CA LYS A 358 6.36 1.70 7.28
C LYS A 358 6.05 3.01 8.00
N TRP A 359 7.07 3.83 8.18
CA TRP A 359 6.97 5.14 8.83
C TRP A 359 7.05 6.22 7.75
N MET A 360 6.04 7.09 7.64
CA MET A 360 6.18 8.34 6.89
C MET A 360 6.50 9.46 7.88
N ARG A 361 7.54 10.25 7.62
CA ARG A 361 7.83 11.45 8.42
C ARG A 361 7.30 12.66 7.68
N VAL A 362 6.41 13.43 8.30
CA VAL A 362 5.76 14.60 7.69
C VAL A 362 6.26 15.86 8.38
N GLN A 363 6.53 16.90 7.59
CA GLN A 363 6.84 18.24 8.11
C GLN A 363 5.54 18.96 8.44
N LEU A 364 5.25 19.03 9.73
CA LEU A 364 3.93 19.42 10.23
C LEU A 364 3.67 20.93 10.14
N ASP A 365 4.69 21.75 9.94
CA ASP A 365 4.53 23.20 9.95
C ASP A 365 3.98 23.74 8.64
N ALA A 366 4.36 23.12 7.53
CA ALA A 366 3.81 23.40 6.21
C ALA A 366 2.40 22.83 6.03
N TRP A 367 2.04 21.80 6.83
CA TRP A 367 0.85 21.00 6.62
C TRP A 367 -0.47 21.77 6.84
N PRO A 368 -0.68 22.56 7.93
CA PRO A 368 -1.90 23.34 8.11
C PRO A 368 -2.20 24.30 6.96
N ALA A 369 -1.15 24.95 6.41
CA ALA A 369 -1.30 25.84 5.27
C ALA A 369 -1.64 25.06 3.99
N PHE A 370 -0.95 23.94 3.75
CA PHE A 370 -1.23 23.06 2.64
C PHE A 370 -2.66 22.49 2.70
N LEU A 371 -3.11 22.07 3.91
CA LEU A 371 -4.47 21.60 4.21
C LEU A 371 -5.53 22.68 3.96
N ALA A 372 -5.17 23.96 4.12
CA ALA A 372 -6.04 25.09 3.82
C ALA A 372 -6.05 25.46 2.32
N GLY A 373 -5.39 24.69 1.45
CA GLY A 373 -5.23 24.99 0.02
C GLY A 373 -4.19 26.09 -0.28
N ASP A 374 -3.44 26.53 0.73
CA ASP A 374 -2.42 27.56 0.61
C ASP A 374 -1.03 26.93 0.41
N LEU A 375 -0.78 26.48 -0.82
CA LEU A 375 0.51 25.92 -1.22
C LEU A 375 1.66 26.91 -0.98
N ASN A 376 1.42 28.22 -1.11
CA ASN A 376 2.46 29.22 -0.92
C ASN A 376 2.90 29.32 0.54
N ALA A 377 1.96 29.43 1.47
CA ALA A 377 2.26 29.46 2.89
C ALA A 377 2.84 28.12 3.39
N ALA A 378 2.47 26.99 2.78
CA ALA A 378 3.10 25.70 3.06
C ALA A 378 4.58 25.71 2.69
N LEU A 379 4.89 26.13 1.46
CA LEU A 379 6.25 26.21 0.96
C LEU A 379 7.08 27.28 1.70
N GLU A 380 6.49 28.41 2.11
CA GLU A 380 7.19 29.43 2.92
C GLU A 380 7.74 28.87 4.24
N ARG A 381 7.07 27.85 4.80
CA ARG A 381 7.47 27.23 6.07
C ARG A 381 8.49 26.11 5.93
N SER A 382 8.44 25.33 4.83
CA SER A 382 9.36 24.20 4.62
C SER A 382 10.58 24.55 3.78
N TYR A 383 10.45 25.46 2.82
CA TYR A 383 11.49 25.78 1.86
C TYR A 383 12.79 26.32 2.48
N PRO A 384 12.78 27.25 3.46
CA PRO A 384 14.02 27.80 4.00
C PRO A 384 14.96 26.73 4.59
N ALA A 385 14.41 25.73 5.28
CA ALA A 385 15.19 24.64 5.86
C ALA A 385 15.72 23.69 4.76
N ALA A 386 14.88 23.36 3.77
CA ALA A 386 15.31 22.56 2.63
C ALA A 386 16.44 23.26 1.86
N ARG A 387 16.28 24.57 1.61
CA ARG A 387 17.28 25.40 0.96
C ARG A 387 18.60 25.40 1.72
N ASP A 388 18.59 25.61 3.03
CA ASP A 388 19.82 25.59 3.83
C ASP A 388 20.57 24.26 3.71
N VAL A 389 19.84 23.14 3.75
CA VAL A 389 20.42 21.79 3.58
C VAL A 389 20.97 21.57 2.17
N LEU A 390 20.34 22.15 1.15
CA LEU A 390 20.81 22.07 -0.23
C LEU A 390 22.03 22.97 -0.48
N GLU A 391 22.10 24.16 0.12
CA GLU A 391 23.22 25.11 0.00
C GLU A 391 24.43 24.69 0.85
N HIS A 392 24.16 24.11 2.02
CA HIS A 392 25.13 23.68 3.02
C HIS A 392 24.87 22.21 3.41
N PRO A 393 25.17 21.24 2.51
CA PRO A 393 24.95 19.82 2.79
C PRO A 393 25.64 19.43 4.10
N PRO A 394 24.90 18.90 5.07
CA PRO A 394 25.45 18.64 6.39
C PRO A 394 26.29 17.37 6.37
N THR A 395 27.16 17.23 7.37
CA THR A 395 28.09 16.10 7.46
C THR A 395 27.33 14.76 7.51
N ARG A 396 27.95 13.65 7.10
CA ARG A 396 27.32 12.31 7.23
C ARG A 396 26.82 12.00 8.64
N ALA A 397 27.48 12.55 9.66
CA ALA A 397 27.04 12.41 11.05
C ALA A 397 25.74 13.17 11.33
N ASP A 398 25.57 14.35 10.74
CA ASP A 398 24.37 15.18 10.84
C ASP A 398 23.22 14.70 9.95
N GLN A 399 23.51 13.96 8.88
CA GLN A 399 22.50 13.30 8.02
C GLN A 399 21.74 12.17 8.73
N ARG A 400 22.09 11.85 9.97
CA ARG A 400 21.24 11.03 10.85
C ARG A 400 19.88 11.70 11.13
N PHE A 401 19.82 13.02 11.01
CA PHE A 401 18.59 13.81 11.07
C PHE A 401 17.99 13.93 9.67
N ILE A 402 16.70 13.61 9.53
CA ILE A 402 16.02 13.51 8.24
C ILE A 402 15.82 14.88 7.58
N THR A 403 15.49 15.91 8.35
CA THR A 403 15.44 17.31 7.84
C THR A 403 16.75 17.72 7.20
N ARG A 404 17.86 17.19 7.72
CA ARG A 404 19.22 17.48 7.29
C ARG A 404 19.68 16.57 6.16
N ARG A 405 18.88 15.61 5.71
CA ARG A 405 19.28 14.79 4.57
C ARG A 405 19.09 15.54 3.25
N PRO A 406 20.13 15.67 2.42
CA PRO A 406 20.03 16.33 1.13
C PRO A 406 18.96 15.72 0.21
N ASP A 407 18.74 14.40 0.26
CA ASP A 407 17.74 13.74 -0.58
C ASP A 407 16.30 14.08 -0.22
N VAL A 408 16.03 14.35 1.05
CA VAL A 408 14.70 14.78 1.51
C VAL A 408 14.44 16.21 1.10
N ALA A 409 15.45 17.09 1.25
CA ALA A 409 15.37 18.47 0.78
C ALA A 409 15.17 18.55 -0.75
N ALA A 410 15.77 17.62 -1.52
CA ALA A 410 15.56 17.46 -2.95
C ALA A 410 14.09 17.19 -3.32
N GLY A 411 13.38 16.42 -2.49
CA GLY A 411 11.96 16.13 -2.71
C GLY A 411 11.10 17.40 -2.65
N ILE A 412 11.39 18.29 -1.69
CA ILE A 412 10.73 19.62 -1.59
C ILE A 412 11.02 20.46 -2.84
N ALA A 413 12.23 20.37 -3.37
CA ALA A 413 12.59 21.04 -4.62
C ALA A 413 11.80 20.49 -5.83
N PHE A 414 11.56 19.18 -5.92
CA PHE A 414 10.69 18.60 -6.95
C PHE A 414 9.25 19.12 -6.84
N PHE A 415 8.73 19.28 -5.62
CA PHE A 415 7.41 19.91 -5.41
C PHE A 415 7.36 21.34 -5.93
N LEU A 416 8.45 22.10 -5.85
CA LEU A 416 8.49 23.43 -6.47
C LEU A 416 8.38 23.35 -7.99
N TYR A 417 8.96 22.33 -8.63
CA TYR A 417 9.03 22.26 -10.09
C TYR A 417 7.69 22.08 -10.81
N GLN A 418 6.63 21.66 -10.12
CA GLN A 418 5.32 21.60 -10.79
C GLN A 418 4.50 22.88 -10.63
N ALA A 419 5.03 23.83 -9.86
CA ALA A 419 4.75 25.25 -10.06
C ALA A 419 6.00 25.89 -10.71
N PRO A 420 6.33 25.59 -11.97
CA PRO A 420 7.59 26.04 -12.61
C PRO A 420 7.75 27.57 -12.68
N GLN A 421 6.68 28.31 -12.43
CA GLN A 421 6.66 29.78 -12.34
C GLN A 421 7.00 30.31 -10.94
N ASP A 422 7.11 29.43 -9.94
CA ASP A 422 7.46 29.80 -8.58
C ASP A 422 8.94 30.25 -8.52
N PRO A 423 9.24 31.45 -7.98
CA PRO A 423 10.60 31.97 -7.93
C PRO A 423 11.57 31.09 -7.13
N ARG A 424 11.06 30.25 -6.22
CA ARG A 424 11.87 29.30 -5.42
C ARG A 424 12.46 28.17 -6.26
N VAL A 425 11.90 27.85 -7.42
CA VAL A 425 12.47 26.87 -8.36
C VAL A 425 13.87 27.30 -8.80
N LEU A 426 14.01 28.55 -9.25
CA LEU A 426 15.28 29.11 -9.70
C LEU A 426 16.29 29.24 -8.55
N ASP A 427 15.81 29.61 -7.37
CA ASP A 427 16.64 29.68 -6.16
C ASP A 427 17.17 28.30 -5.76
N THR A 428 16.33 27.26 -5.82
CA THR A 428 16.76 25.87 -5.56
C THR A 428 17.77 25.39 -6.59
N LEU A 429 17.52 25.67 -7.87
CA LEU A 429 18.45 25.33 -8.94
C LEU A 429 19.82 25.95 -8.69
N ARG A 430 19.89 27.22 -8.27
CA ARG A 430 21.15 27.88 -7.92
C ARG A 430 21.84 27.25 -6.71
N ALA A 431 21.08 26.79 -5.71
CA ALA A 431 21.62 26.13 -4.53
C ALA A 431 22.33 24.82 -4.90
N ILE A 432 21.72 24.01 -5.77
CA ILE A 432 22.21 22.66 -6.05
C ILE A 432 23.08 22.54 -7.31
N ASN A 433 23.09 23.54 -8.21
CA ASN A 433 23.81 23.48 -9.48
C ASN A 433 25.33 23.66 -9.29
N ARG A 434 25.94 22.71 -8.60
CA ARG A 434 27.38 22.59 -8.31
C ARG A 434 27.76 21.14 -8.49
N ARG A 435 28.95 20.89 -9.04
CA ARG A 435 29.40 19.54 -9.40
C ARG A 435 29.49 18.60 -8.19
N GLU A 436 29.75 19.15 -7.02
CA GLU A 436 29.94 18.41 -5.78
C GLU A 436 28.60 18.10 -5.07
N ASN A 437 27.47 18.59 -5.56
CA ASN A 437 26.19 18.38 -4.90
C ASN A 437 25.58 17.02 -5.27
N GLU A 438 25.60 16.08 -4.32
CA GLU A 438 25.11 14.69 -4.48
C GLU A 438 23.62 14.59 -4.86
N VAL A 439 22.85 15.68 -4.73
CA VAL A 439 21.41 15.73 -5.07
C VAL A 439 21.17 16.07 -6.54
N LEU A 440 22.15 16.66 -7.23
CA LEU A 440 21.94 17.28 -8.54
C LEU A 440 21.38 16.32 -9.59
N SER A 441 21.88 15.09 -9.65
CA SER A 441 21.40 14.06 -10.58
C SER A 441 20.00 13.59 -10.28
N ARG A 442 19.66 13.42 -9.00
CA ARG A 442 18.29 13.10 -8.58
C ARG A 442 17.33 14.22 -8.98
N TYR A 443 17.73 15.48 -8.79
CA TYR A 443 16.93 16.62 -9.21
C TYR A 443 16.76 16.69 -10.74
N ALA A 444 17.80 16.35 -11.50
CA ALA A 444 17.72 16.22 -12.96
C ALA A 444 16.70 15.16 -13.38
N HIS A 445 16.72 14.00 -12.72
CA HIS A 445 15.74 12.93 -12.94
C HIS A 445 14.31 13.44 -12.68
N TRP A 446 14.10 14.08 -11.55
CA TRP A 446 12.80 14.66 -11.17
C TRP A 446 12.30 15.71 -12.19
N MET A 447 13.18 16.56 -12.71
CA MET A 447 12.84 17.50 -13.79
C MET A 447 12.36 16.76 -15.05
N ILE A 448 13.12 15.77 -15.50
CA ILE A 448 12.79 14.94 -16.67
C ILE A 448 11.44 14.25 -16.48
N PHE A 449 11.19 13.72 -15.28
CA PHE A 449 9.93 13.07 -14.92
C PHE A 449 8.74 14.04 -14.88
N SER A 450 8.96 15.27 -14.37
CA SER A 450 7.93 16.31 -14.30
C SER A 450 7.51 16.86 -15.66
N LEU A 451 8.25 16.54 -16.72
CA LEU A 451 8.07 17.12 -18.03
C LEU A 451 6.65 16.89 -18.57
N ASN A 452 6.07 17.99 -19.03
CA ASN A 452 4.81 18.05 -19.74
C ASN A 452 4.83 19.24 -20.71
N ARG A 453 3.74 19.42 -21.47
CA ARG A 453 3.64 20.49 -22.47
C ARG A 453 3.71 21.90 -21.86
N GLY A 454 3.23 22.08 -20.63
CA GLY A 454 3.14 23.37 -19.96
C GLY A 454 4.45 23.84 -19.31
N ASN A 455 5.35 22.92 -18.96
CA ASN A 455 6.63 23.24 -18.31
C ASN A 455 7.87 22.93 -19.16
N GLN A 456 7.71 22.45 -20.39
CA GLN A 456 8.82 22.01 -21.25
C GLN A 456 9.93 23.06 -21.41
N GLU A 457 9.61 24.32 -21.68
CA GLU A 457 10.64 25.35 -21.87
C GLU A 457 11.44 25.62 -20.58
N VAL A 458 10.78 25.54 -19.42
CA VAL A 458 11.43 25.68 -18.11
C VAL A 458 12.35 24.49 -17.85
N VAL A 459 11.85 23.27 -18.02
CA VAL A 459 12.64 22.04 -17.86
C VAL A 459 13.83 22.03 -18.83
N ARG A 460 13.62 22.40 -20.11
CA ARG A 460 14.68 22.51 -21.12
C ARG A 460 15.78 23.47 -20.67
N ARG A 461 15.43 24.69 -20.27
CA ARG A 461 16.37 25.71 -19.77
C ARG A 461 17.13 25.21 -18.53
N ASP A 462 16.43 24.60 -17.59
CA ASP A 462 17.01 24.24 -16.30
C ASP A 462 17.89 22.98 -16.41
N LEU A 463 17.51 21.98 -17.22
CA LEU A 463 18.38 20.86 -17.59
C LEU A 463 19.66 21.34 -18.28
N ALA A 464 19.55 22.30 -19.20
CA ALA A 464 20.71 22.89 -19.87
C ALA A 464 21.66 23.59 -18.88
N ALA A 465 21.11 24.27 -17.87
CA ALA A 465 21.90 24.93 -16.84
C ALA A 465 22.66 23.95 -15.94
N ILE A 466 22.10 22.74 -15.68
CA ILE A 466 22.73 21.76 -14.78
C ILE A 466 23.63 20.74 -15.48
N LEU A 467 23.41 20.49 -16.78
CA LEU A 467 24.17 19.50 -17.53
C LEU A 467 25.70 19.65 -17.38
N PRO A 468 26.28 20.87 -17.37
CA PRO A 468 27.73 21.04 -17.16
C PRO A 468 28.25 20.56 -15.80
N ASN A 469 27.38 20.50 -14.79
CA ASN A 469 27.73 20.16 -13.42
C ASN A 469 27.37 18.73 -13.03
N LEU A 470 26.65 17.99 -13.88
CA LEU A 470 26.36 16.58 -13.61
C LEU A 470 27.65 15.73 -13.67
N PRO A 471 27.80 14.73 -12.78
CA PRO A 471 28.79 13.67 -12.92
C PRO A 471 28.70 12.99 -14.29
N ASP A 472 29.83 12.57 -14.88
CA ASP A 472 29.84 12.05 -16.25
C ASP A 472 29.00 10.75 -16.38
N ASP A 473 29.01 9.90 -15.35
CA ASP A 473 28.23 8.67 -15.22
C ASP A 473 26.72 8.92 -15.04
N GLU A 474 26.33 10.09 -14.53
CA GLU A 474 24.93 10.48 -14.32
C GLU A 474 24.41 11.49 -15.36
N SER A 475 25.28 11.98 -16.24
CA SER A 475 24.94 13.02 -17.23
C SER A 475 24.15 12.48 -18.44
N GLN A 476 24.24 11.18 -18.72
CA GLN A 476 23.64 10.57 -19.92
C GLN A 476 22.13 10.77 -20.04
N PRO A 477 21.29 10.51 -19.02
CA PRO A 477 19.85 10.74 -19.11
C PRO A 477 19.51 12.21 -19.40
N THR A 478 20.23 13.15 -18.78
CA THR A 478 20.02 14.59 -18.99
C THR A 478 20.46 15.06 -20.37
N ALA A 479 21.62 14.60 -20.84
CA ALA A 479 22.14 14.96 -22.16
C ALA A 479 21.23 14.43 -23.27
N SER A 480 20.82 13.16 -23.18
CA SER A 480 19.87 12.57 -24.13
C SER A 480 18.51 13.27 -24.07
N ALA A 481 18.05 13.67 -22.88
CA ALA A 481 16.81 14.42 -22.75
C ALA A 481 16.84 15.79 -23.44
N LEU A 482 17.92 16.56 -23.23
CA LEU A 482 18.10 17.85 -23.91
C LEU A 482 18.15 17.68 -25.42
N LEU A 483 18.92 16.71 -25.93
CA LEU A 483 19.00 16.41 -27.35
C LEU A 483 17.62 16.14 -27.97
N LEU A 484 16.80 15.31 -27.31
CA LEU A 484 15.45 14.97 -27.77
C LEU A 484 14.49 16.17 -27.70
N LEU A 485 14.57 16.96 -26.63
CA LEU A 485 13.79 18.20 -26.49
C LEU A 485 14.15 19.22 -27.57
N GLU A 486 15.44 19.40 -27.87
CA GLU A 486 15.93 20.27 -28.92
C GLU A 486 15.48 19.78 -30.30
N TYR A 487 15.56 18.47 -30.56
CA TYR A 487 15.04 17.87 -31.79
C TYR A 487 13.55 18.21 -31.99
N LEU A 488 12.74 18.12 -30.93
CA LEU A 488 11.32 18.45 -30.96
C LEU A 488 11.02 19.95 -31.02
N SER A 489 11.96 20.83 -30.64
CA SER A 489 11.79 22.29 -30.66
C SER A 489 11.58 22.82 -32.08
N ASP A 490 10.74 23.85 -32.25
CA ASP A 490 10.60 24.54 -33.53
C ASP A 490 11.83 25.38 -33.87
N ALA A 491 12.49 25.94 -32.85
CA ALA A 491 13.73 26.70 -32.94
C ALA A 491 14.77 26.04 -32.02
N PRO A 492 15.67 25.20 -32.57
CA PRO A 492 16.65 24.50 -31.76
C PRO A 492 17.73 25.48 -31.29
N ASP A 493 18.26 25.24 -30.10
CA ASP A 493 19.52 25.84 -29.70
C ASP A 493 20.67 24.89 -30.05
N HIS A 494 21.40 25.21 -31.12
CA HIS A 494 22.55 24.43 -31.56
C HIS A 494 23.64 24.32 -30.49
N THR A 495 23.78 25.32 -29.62
CA THR A 495 24.78 25.27 -28.54
C THR A 495 24.41 24.23 -27.48
N LEU A 496 23.11 24.04 -27.21
CA LEU A 496 22.62 23.00 -26.30
C LEU A 496 22.78 21.62 -26.91
N ILE A 497 22.53 21.48 -28.22
CA ILE A 497 22.77 20.22 -28.94
C ILE A 497 24.25 19.82 -28.86
N ASP A 498 25.15 20.76 -29.15
CA ASP A 498 26.59 20.50 -29.11
C ASP A 498 27.06 20.13 -27.69
N SER A 499 26.55 20.82 -26.67
CA SER A 499 26.83 20.50 -25.27
C SER A 499 26.32 19.11 -24.85
N ALA A 500 25.12 18.74 -25.30
CA ALA A 500 24.58 17.40 -25.08
C ALA A 500 25.43 16.32 -25.76
N ILE A 501 25.85 16.54 -27.01
CA ILE A 501 26.72 15.61 -27.76
C ILE A 501 28.08 15.45 -27.06
N GLU A 502 28.68 16.55 -26.60
CA GLU A 502 29.95 16.52 -25.86
C GLU A 502 29.82 15.65 -24.60
N ARG A 503 28.68 15.73 -23.89
CA ARG A 503 28.41 14.90 -22.71
C ARG A 503 28.17 13.45 -23.05
N LEU A 504 27.39 13.16 -24.08
CA LEU A 504 27.20 11.79 -24.57
C LEU A 504 28.53 11.15 -25.00
N ALA A 505 29.47 11.92 -25.55
CA ALA A 505 30.81 11.44 -25.89
C ALA A 505 31.66 11.02 -24.67
N ARG A 506 31.28 11.41 -23.46
CA ARG A 506 31.99 11.07 -22.21
C ARG A 506 31.40 9.86 -21.48
N ILE A 507 30.32 9.26 -21.99
CA ILE A 507 29.72 8.05 -21.40
C ILE A 507 30.80 6.95 -21.29
N PRO A 508 30.98 6.34 -20.09
CA PRO A 508 31.98 5.30 -19.89
C PRO A 508 31.73 4.05 -20.73
N ASP A 509 30.47 3.62 -20.82
CA ASP A 509 30.06 2.46 -21.62
C ASP A 509 30.21 2.74 -23.12
N ARG A 510 31.05 1.94 -23.80
CA ARG A 510 31.40 2.15 -25.21
C ARG A 510 30.22 1.94 -26.16
N GLU A 511 29.37 0.95 -25.89
CA GLU A 511 28.24 0.61 -26.76
C GLU A 511 27.15 1.68 -26.63
N GLN A 512 26.83 2.05 -25.39
CA GLN A 512 25.87 3.10 -25.10
C GLN A 512 26.34 4.46 -25.63
N ARG A 513 27.64 4.78 -25.54
CA ARG A 513 28.24 5.96 -26.16
C ARG A 513 28.07 5.96 -27.67
N ALA A 514 28.45 4.87 -28.34
CA ALA A 514 28.37 4.76 -29.79
C ALA A 514 26.92 4.93 -30.28
N TYR A 515 25.98 4.28 -29.60
CA TYR A 515 24.55 4.40 -29.88
C TYR A 515 24.05 5.84 -29.77
N TRP A 516 24.28 6.51 -28.64
CA TRP A 516 23.77 7.87 -28.44
C TRP A 516 24.41 8.91 -29.37
N LEU A 517 25.68 8.76 -29.72
CA LEU A 517 26.34 9.62 -30.71
C LEU A 517 25.75 9.43 -32.11
N ALA A 518 25.46 8.18 -32.51
CA ALA A 518 24.81 7.91 -33.78
C ALA A 518 23.37 8.45 -33.82
N VAL A 519 22.61 8.31 -32.72
CA VAL A 519 21.27 8.92 -32.57
C VAL A 519 21.36 10.44 -32.69
N ALA A 520 22.28 11.09 -31.97
CA ALA A 520 22.44 12.54 -32.01
C ALA A 520 22.76 13.07 -33.41
N ALA A 521 23.75 12.47 -34.07
CA ALA A 521 24.13 12.84 -35.42
C ALA A 521 22.95 12.63 -36.39
N SER A 522 22.22 11.52 -36.28
CA SER A 522 21.07 11.23 -37.14
C SER A 522 19.92 12.20 -36.94
N LEU A 523 19.62 12.58 -35.69
CA LEU A 523 18.61 13.61 -35.40
C LEU A 523 18.99 14.98 -36.00
N GLN A 524 20.27 15.36 -35.95
CA GLN A 524 20.76 16.57 -36.62
C GLN A 524 20.59 16.49 -38.15
N GLN A 525 20.98 15.37 -38.77
CA GLN A 525 20.85 15.15 -40.21
C GLN A 525 19.39 15.16 -40.67
N LEU A 526 18.51 14.46 -39.96
CA LEU A 526 17.06 14.44 -40.25
C LEU A 526 16.46 15.84 -40.17
N ARG A 527 16.90 16.66 -39.21
CA ARG A 527 16.44 18.05 -39.07
C ARG A 527 16.93 18.95 -40.20
N ALA A 528 18.09 18.67 -40.75
CA ALA A 528 18.65 19.38 -41.90
C ALA A 528 18.11 18.87 -43.25
N ASP A 529 17.07 18.02 -43.24
CA ASP A 529 16.52 17.34 -44.40
C ASP A 529 17.55 16.47 -45.16
N GLN A 530 18.61 16.02 -44.46
CA GLN A 530 19.68 15.16 -44.98
C GLN A 530 19.44 13.68 -44.66
N ALA A 531 18.26 13.18 -45.07
CA ALA A 531 17.80 11.84 -44.69
C ALA A 531 18.73 10.69 -45.12
N ALA A 532 19.38 10.79 -46.30
CA ALA A 532 20.32 9.76 -46.76
C ALA A 532 21.53 9.62 -45.82
N SER A 533 22.09 10.73 -45.34
CA SER A 533 23.20 10.75 -44.39
C SER A 533 22.78 10.22 -43.01
N ALA A 534 21.56 10.52 -42.57
CA ALA A 534 21.00 9.92 -41.35
C ALA A 534 20.90 8.39 -41.46
N ALA A 535 20.40 7.88 -42.59
CA ALA A 535 20.29 6.44 -42.83
C ALA A 535 21.65 5.74 -42.84
N GLU A 536 22.67 6.35 -43.45
CA GLU A 536 24.05 5.82 -43.48
C GLU A 536 24.65 5.70 -42.08
N LEU A 537 24.49 6.73 -41.23
CA LEU A 537 24.97 6.71 -39.84
C LEU A 537 24.32 5.57 -39.05
N LEU A 538 23.01 5.39 -39.21
CA LEU A 538 22.24 4.38 -38.48
C LEU A 538 22.47 2.95 -39.01
N ALA A 539 22.88 2.77 -40.26
CA ALA A 539 23.10 1.44 -40.85
C ALA A 539 24.22 0.65 -40.15
N THR A 540 25.11 1.34 -39.43
CA THR A 540 26.20 0.73 -38.66
C THR A 540 25.84 0.38 -37.21
N GLN A 541 24.66 0.79 -36.76
CA GLN A 541 24.22 0.61 -35.37
C GLN A 541 23.41 -0.67 -35.20
N PRO A 542 23.38 -1.25 -33.99
CA PRO A 542 22.46 -2.34 -33.68
C PRO A 542 21.01 -1.96 -33.99
N ASP A 543 20.25 -2.91 -34.49
CA ASP A 543 18.82 -2.78 -34.78
C ASP A 543 18.02 -2.76 -33.47
N ASN A 544 18.02 -1.62 -32.80
CA ASN A 544 17.15 -1.33 -31.67
C ASN A 544 16.00 -0.42 -32.11
N VAL A 545 14.96 -0.34 -31.28
CA VAL A 545 13.72 0.38 -31.59
C VAL A 545 13.99 1.84 -31.98
N GLY A 546 14.88 2.53 -31.28
CA GLY A 546 15.24 3.93 -31.60
C GLY A 546 15.91 4.07 -32.97
N THR A 547 16.89 3.23 -33.27
CA THR A 547 17.58 3.19 -34.58
C THR A 547 16.59 2.89 -35.71
N ALA A 548 15.75 1.86 -35.55
CA ALA A 548 14.78 1.42 -36.56
C ALA A 548 13.75 2.52 -36.90
N VAL A 549 13.31 3.26 -35.88
CA VAL A 549 12.36 4.38 -36.03
C VAL A 549 13.00 5.54 -36.78
N LEU A 550 14.26 5.87 -36.49
CA LEU A 550 14.99 6.92 -37.20
C LEU A 550 15.32 6.52 -38.64
N GLN A 551 15.66 5.24 -38.90
CA GLN A 551 15.84 4.71 -40.26
C GLN A 551 14.54 4.77 -41.06
N SER A 552 13.41 4.38 -40.45
CA SER A 552 12.09 4.48 -41.08
C SER A 552 11.74 5.93 -41.41
N THR A 553 12.08 6.87 -40.52
CA THR A 553 11.86 8.31 -40.73
C THR A 553 12.73 8.84 -41.87
N ALA A 554 14.01 8.46 -41.92
CA ALA A 554 14.90 8.81 -43.04
C ALA A 554 14.37 8.27 -44.38
N ARG A 555 13.87 7.03 -44.40
CA ARG A 555 13.25 6.43 -45.58
C ARG A 555 12.01 7.22 -46.02
N PHE A 556 11.12 7.57 -45.09
CA PHE A 556 9.93 8.36 -45.40
C PHE A 556 10.27 9.73 -46.00
N ILE A 557 11.31 10.41 -45.50
CA ILE A 557 11.71 11.73 -46.01
C ILE A 557 12.36 11.61 -47.40
N SER A 558 13.25 10.63 -47.58
CA SER A 558 13.99 10.46 -48.85
C SER A 558 13.14 9.84 -49.96
N GLN A 559 12.17 9.00 -49.60
CA GLN A 559 11.28 8.27 -50.50
C GLN A 559 9.86 8.33 -49.94
N PRO A 560 9.21 9.51 -49.99
CA PRO A 560 7.87 9.66 -49.43
C PRO A 560 6.88 8.73 -50.13
N PRO A 561 6.00 8.06 -49.37
CA PRO A 561 4.95 7.23 -49.95
C PRO A 561 4.02 8.09 -50.84
N PRO A 562 3.46 7.53 -51.92
CA PRO A 562 2.64 8.28 -52.88
C PRO A 562 1.54 9.10 -52.20
N GLY A 563 1.43 10.38 -52.57
CA GLY A 563 0.40 11.28 -52.06
C GLY A 563 0.76 11.99 -50.75
N ALA A 564 1.85 11.61 -50.06
CA ALA A 564 2.29 12.31 -48.85
C ALA A 564 2.67 13.78 -49.14
N GLU A 565 3.22 14.06 -50.32
CA GLU A 565 3.59 15.39 -50.81
C GLU A 565 2.42 16.39 -50.89
N ASN A 566 1.19 15.86 -51.01
CA ASN A 566 -0.05 16.64 -51.06
C ASN A 566 -0.48 17.14 -49.67
N HIS A 567 0.14 16.65 -48.60
CA HIS A 567 -0.20 16.98 -47.22
C HIS A 567 0.93 17.77 -46.55
N PRO A 568 0.77 19.09 -46.34
CA PRO A 568 1.80 19.92 -45.71
C PRO A 568 2.35 19.37 -44.36
N PRO A 569 1.54 18.78 -43.46
CA PRO A 569 2.05 18.23 -42.20
C PRO A 569 3.02 17.05 -42.35
N LEU A 570 3.07 16.40 -43.53
CA LEU A 570 3.91 15.23 -43.79
C LEU A 570 5.24 15.58 -44.48
N ARG A 571 5.47 16.83 -44.89
CA ARG A 571 6.68 17.21 -45.65
C ARG A 571 7.97 17.13 -44.85
N SER A 572 7.88 17.39 -43.54
CA SER A 572 9.03 17.37 -42.63
C SER A 572 8.59 16.76 -41.28
N PRO A 573 8.31 15.44 -41.26
CA PRO A 573 7.86 14.78 -40.05
C PRO A 573 9.00 14.72 -39.02
N ARG A 574 8.64 14.73 -37.73
CA ARG A 574 9.58 14.45 -36.63
C ARG A 574 9.86 12.98 -36.50
N LEU A 575 8.88 12.13 -36.79
CA LEU A 575 9.06 10.68 -36.90
C LEU A 575 8.05 10.14 -37.90
N ALA A 576 8.41 9.11 -38.64
CA ALA A 576 7.50 8.36 -39.49
C ALA A 576 7.84 6.87 -39.44
N VAL A 577 6.86 6.05 -39.12
CA VAL A 577 7.01 4.60 -38.96
C VAL A 577 5.90 3.90 -39.75
N PRO A 578 6.20 2.92 -40.62
CA PRO A 578 5.18 2.19 -41.35
C PRO A 578 4.35 1.31 -40.39
N ILE A 579 3.05 1.23 -40.65
CA ILE A 579 2.10 0.36 -39.95
C ILE A 579 1.89 -0.88 -40.81
N GLY A 580 2.13 -2.06 -40.24
CA GLY A 580 2.13 -3.33 -40.96
C GLY A 580 3.47 -3.61 -41.65
N THR A 581 3.51 -4.65 -42.47
CA THR A 581 4.73 -5.12 -43.14
C THR A 581 5.05 -4.36 -44.43
N GLY A 582 4.10 -3.57 -44.95
CA GLY A 582 4.27 -2.74 -46.14
C GLY A 582 4.33 -1.25 -45.84
N ASP A 583 4.29 -0.43 -46.89
CA ASP A 583 4.36 1.03 -46.84
C ASP A 583 2.99 1.71 -47.14
N ASP A 584 1.90 0.94 -47.01
CA ASP A 584 0.53 1.38 -47.33
C ASP A 584 -0.07 2.31 -46.28
N GLU A 585 0.34 2.15 -45.01
CA GLU A 585 -0.10 2.97 -43.89
C GLU A 585 1.11 3.38 -43.04
N TRP A 586 1.09 4.61 -42.54
CA TRP A 586 2.18 5.20 -41.77
C TRP A 586 1.65 5.92 -40.54
N LEU A 587 2.34 5.76 -39.42
CA LEU A 587 2.19 6.59 -38.24
C LEU A 587 3.22 7.70 -38.29
N VAL A 588 2.76 8.95 -38.26
CA VAL A 588 3.61 10.13 -38.43
C VAL A 588 3.43 11.08 -37.26
N LEU A 589 4.55 11.45 -36.63
CA LEU A 589 4.61 12.57 -35.70
C LEU A 589 4.95 13.82 -36.50
N THR A 590 3.98 14.73 -36.67
CA THR A 590 4.18 15.96 -37.45
C THR A 590 5.09 16.95 -36.74
N ARG A 591 5.51 18.01 -37.44
CA ARG A 591 6.31 19.10 -36.87
C ARG A 591 5.63 19.78 -35.68
N GLU A 592 4.30 19.91 -35.73
CA GLU A 592 3.45 20.45 -34.65
C GLU A 592 3.22 19.47 -33.49
N ARG A 593 3.95 18.34 -33.49
CA ARG A 593 3.89 17.27 -32.49
C ARG A 593 2.50 16.65 -32.37
N ARG A 594 1.85 16.45 -33.51
CA ARG A 594 0.58 15.71 -33.61
C ARG A 594 0.84 14.34 -34.19
N LEU A 595 0.22 13.31 -33.62
CA LEU A 595 0.22 11.98 -34.20
C LEU A 595 -0.91 11.86 -35.22
N VAL A 596 -0.54 11.51 -36.45
CA VAL A 596 -1.49 11.26 -37.54
C VAL A 596 -1.19 9.92 -38.19
N ARG A 597 -2.24 9.25 -38.67
CA ARG A 597 -2.13 8.10 -39.58
C ARG A 597 -2.28 8.60 -41.01
N PHE A 598 -1.32 8.25 -41.86
CA PHE A 598 -1.36 8.49 -43.30
C PHE A 598 -1.57 7.18 -44.05
N SER A 599 -2.51 7.13 -44.99
CA SER A 599 -2.69 5.98 -45.88
C SER A 599 -2.19 6.34 -47.28
N ALA A 600 -1.13 5.68 -47.75
CA ALA A 600 -0.60 5.87 -49.10
C ALA A 600 -1.59 5.40 -50.17
N VAL A 601 -2.38 4.36 -49.86
CA VAL A 601 -3.38 3.81 -50.78
C VAL A 601 -4.55 4.78 -50.99
N ARG A 602 -5.03 5.42 -49.91
CA ARG A 602 -6.16 6.36 -49.98
C ARG A 602 -5.74 7.81 -50.20
N GLY A 603 -4.46 8.12 -49.94
CA GLY A 603 -3.94 9.48 -49.94
C GLY A 603 -4.54 10.37 -48.86
N ASP A 604 -5.02 9.82 -47.74
CA ASP A 604 -5.66 10.58 -46.65
C ASP A 604 -4.84 10.61 -45.35
N VAL A 605 -5.03 11.67 -44.56
CA VAL A 605 -4.40 11.89 -43.25
C VAL A 605 -5.50 11.97 -42.19
N THR A 606 -5.38 11.14 -41.16
CA THR A 606 -6.35 11.05 -40.06
C THR A 606 -5.67 11.27 -38.71
N PRO A 607 -6.18 12.15 -37.82
CA PRO A 607 -5.67 12.27 -36.46
C PRO A 607 -5.85 10.96 -35.69
N LEU A 608 -4.87 10.59 -34.87
CA LEU A 608 -4.99 9.43 -33.99
C LEU A 608 -5.90 9.77 -32.80
N ARG A 609 -6.99 9.03 -32.62
CA ARG A 609 -8.05 9.35 -31.63
C ARG A 609 -7.77 8.83 -30.22
N ASP A 610 -6.96 7.78 -30.09
CA ASP A 610 -6.74 7.04 -28.84
C ASP A 610 -5.52 7.50 -28.04
N VAL A 611 -4.94 8.63 -28.40
CA VAL A 611 -3.79 9.20 -27.69
C VAL A 611 -4.31 10.11 -26.59
N PRO A 612 -3.91 9.91 -25.31
CA PRO A 612 -4.26 10.82 -24.24
C PRO A 612 -3.91 12.26 -24.61
N ALA A 613 -4.78 13.23 -24.30
CA ALA A 613 -4.51 14.65 -24.60
C ALA A 613 -3.23 15.17 -23.92
N THR A 614 -2.80 14.49 -22.85
CA THR A 614 -1.58 14.75 -22.08
C THR A 614 -0.34 14.08 -22.65
N TRP A 615 -0.48 13.14 -23.59
CA TRP A 615 0.65 12.46 -24.21
C TRP A 615 1.54 13.49 -24.91
N MET A 616 2.83 13.38 -24.67
CA MET A 616 3.83 14.20 -25.32
C MET A 616 5.05 13.33 -25.64
N PRO A 617 5.64 13.46 -26.83
CA PRO A 617 6.95 12.90 -27.09
C PRO A 617 7.96 13.60 -26.16
N GLY A 618 8.65 12.84 -25.32
CA GLY A 618 9.63 13.33 -24.37
C GLY A 618 10.78 12.36 -24.10
N PRO A 619 11.76 12.74 -23.29
CA PRO A 619 12.86 11.88 -22.84
C PRO A 619 12.43 10.59 -22.12
N VAL A 620 11.43 10.68 -21.23
CA VAL A 620 11.00 9.57 -20.37
C VAL A 620 10.39 8.40 -21.14
N ASN A 621 9.89 8.67 -22.34
CA ASN A 621 9.22 7.71 -23.21
C ASN A 621 9.95 7.60 -24.55
N TRP A 622 11.27 7.85 -24.60
CA TRP A 622 12.07 7.57 -25.78
C TRP A 622 12.44 6.08 -25.84
N PRO A 623 12.28 5.42 -27.00
CA PRO A 623 11.73 5.92 -28.26
C PRO A 623 10.22 6.15 -28.18
N TRP A 624 9.70 7.21 -28.81
CA TRP A 624 8.26 7.56 -28.67
C TRP A 624 7.31 6.57 -29.34
N ILE A 625 7.79 5.94 -30.41
CA ILE A 625 7.07 4.98 -31.24
C ILE A 625 7.93 3.73 -31.30
N GLY A 626 7.34 2.56 -31.08
CA GLY A 626 7.99 1.28 -31.33
C GLY A 626 7.32 0.52 -32.48
N ARG A 627 8.07 -0.36 -33.13
CA ARG A 627 7.56 -1.23 -34.19
C ARG A 627 8.15 -2.62 -34.06
N ASP A 628 7.29 -3.63 -34.17
CA ASP A 628 7.69 -5.01 -34.33
C ASP A 628 8.07 -5.23 -35.80
N PRO A 629 9.33 -5.57 -36.11
CA PRO A 629 9.77 -5.73 -37.50
C PRO A 629 9.09 -6.90 -38.22
N ARG A 630 8.57 -7.91 -37.49
CA ARG A 630 7.94 -9.11 -38.08
C ARG A 630 6.49 -8.89 -38.41
N SER A 631 5.72 -8.42 -37.44
CA SER A 631 4.28 -8.22 -37.60
C SER A 631 3.95 -6.85 -38.20
N GLY A 632 4.89 -5.90 -38.11
CA GLY A 632 4.67 -4.51 -38.46
C GLY A 632 3.75 -3.78 -37.48
N ARG A 633 3.40 -4.39 -36.34
CA ARG A 633 2.60 -3.74 -35.30
C ARG A 633 3.38 -2.58 -34.70
N VAL A 634 2.68 -1.50 -34.41
CA VAL A 634 3.25 -0.25 -33.92
C VAL A 634 2.61 0.12 -32.60
N TRP A 635 3.39 0.68 -31.67
CA TRP A 635 2.88 1.18 -30.40
C TRP A 635 3.52 2.51 -30.02
N LEU A 636 2.88 3.21 -29.09
CA LEU A 636 3.35 4.44 -28.49
C LEU A 636 3.78 4.19 -27.06
N TYR A 637 4.81 4.88 -26.62
CA TYR A 637 5.17 4.96 -25.21
C TYR A 637 4.57 6.21 -24.59
N ASP A 638 3.83 6.04 -23.51
CA ASP A 638 3.25 7.14 -22.74
C ASP A 638 3.62 6.99 -21.26
N ARG A 639 4.75 7.59 -20.86
CA ARG A 639 5.39 7.52 -19.53
C ARG A 639 5.58 6.10 -18.98
N HIS A 640 4.50 5.41 -18.64
CA HIS A 640 4.44 4.07 -18.07
C HIS A 640 3.43 3.20 -18.82
N ARG A 641 3.12 3.51 -20.08
CA ARG A 641 2.15 2.76 -20.87
C ARG A 641 2.72 2.41 -22.24
N VAL A 642 2.35 1.25 -22.73
CA VAL A 642 2.49 0.86 -24.13
C VAL A 642 1.10 0.85 -24.73
N LEU A 643 0.89 1.68 -25.75
CA LEU A 643 -0.39 1.84 -26.43
C LEU A 643 -0.23 1.40 -27.88
N GLU A 644 -0.72 0.23 -28.22
CA GLU A 644 -0.72 -0.25 -29.60
C GLU A 644 -1.63 0.62 -30.48
N VAL A 645 -1.14 0.91 -31.68
CA VAL A 645 -1.81 1.68 -32.72
C VAL A 645 -2.39 0.72 -33.78
N CYS A 646 -3.56 0.15 -33.52
CA CYS A 646 -4.27 -0.74 -34.46
C CYS A 646 -5.13 0.03 -35.48
N ARG A 647 -5.54 -0.66 -36.55
CA ARG A 647 -6.49 -0.11 -37.54
C ARG A 647 -7.88 0.06 -36.94
N ASP A 648 -8.30 -0.91 -36.12
CA ASP A 648 -9.52 -0.90 -35.33
C ASP A 648 -9.18 -0.71 -33.85
N ALA A 649 -9.67 0.39 -33.26
CA ALA A 649 -9.32 0.81 -31.89
C ALA A 649 -9.80 -0.19 -30.81
N ALA A 650 -10.79 -1.03 -31.11
CA ALA A 650 -11.37 -1.98 -30.18
C ALA A 650 -10.42 -3.14 -29.82
N ASP A 651 -9.46 -3.46 -30.69
CA ASP A 651 -8.54 -4.60 -30.53
C ASP A 651 -7.11 -4.17 -30.19
N SER A 652 -6.89 -2.89 -29.85
CA SER A 652 -5.54 -2.37 -29.60
C SER A 652 -5.01 -2.78 -28.23
N VAL A 653 -3.83 -3.39 -28.20
CA VAL A 653 -3.19 -3.76 -26.93
C VAL A 653 -2.72 -2.52 -26.20
N ARG A 654 -3.22 -2.35 -24.98
CA ARG A 654 -2.82 -1.27 -24.07
C ARG A 654 -2.36 -1.87 -22.75
N LEU A 655 -1.14 -1.55 -22.34
CA LEU A 655 -0.48 -2.12 -21.17
C LEU A 655 0.11 -1.02 -20.28
N ASN A 656 0.06 -1.22 -18.97
CA ASN A 656 0.94 -0.52 -18.06
C ASN A 656 2.32 -1.19 -18.01
N LEU A 657 3.37 -0.38 -18.03
CA LEU A 657 4.77 -0.73 -17.79
C LEU A 657 5.21 -0.12 -16.44
N ARG A 658 6.26 -0.68 -15.84
CA ARG A 658 6.94 -0.05 -14.69
C ARG A 658 8.08 0.86 -15.16
N ASP A 659 8.49 1.81 -14.33
CA ASP A 659 9.46 2.86 -14.69
C ASP A 659 10.87 2.38 -15.09
N GLY A 660 11.25 1.17 -14.73
CA GLY A 660 12.50 0.55 -15.21
C GLY A 660 12.30 -0.38 -16.41
N MET A 661 11.06 -0.65 -16.82
CA MET A 661 10.74 -1.69 -17.79
C MET A 661 10.74 -1.21 -19.22
N ILE A 662 10.66 0.08 -19.53
CA ILE A 662 10.68 0.55 -20.92
C ILE A 662 11.94 0.07 -21.63
N GLY A 663 13.12 0.34 -21.08
CA GLY A 663 14.38 -0.09 -21.69
C GLY A 663 14.50 -1.61 -21.86
N SER A 664 13.96 -2.40 -20.91
CA SER A 664 13.88 -3.85 -21.04
C SER A 664 12.84 -4.29 -22.06
N PHE A 665 11.68 -3.65 -22.09
CA PHE A 665 10.60 -3.92 -23.04
C PHE A 665 11.10 -3.69 -24.46
N ASP A 666 11.75 -2.56 -24.73
CA ASP A 666 12.30 -2.21 -26.04
C ASP A 666 13.33 -3.22 -26.53
N ARG A 667 14.22 -3.63 -25.63
CA ARG A 667 15.32 -4.51 -25.99
C ARG A 667 14.88 -5.96 -26.15
N LEU A 668 13.92 -6.39 -25.34
CA LEU A 668 13.66 -7.81 -25.11
C LEU A 668 12.28 -8.25 -25.57
N VAL A 669 11.29 -7.37 -25.53
CA VAL A 669 9.87 -7.69 -25.80
C VAL A 669 9.42 -7.12 -27.14
N ALA A 670 9.89 -5.93 -27.52
CA ALA A 670 9.51 -5.27 -28.77
C ALA A 670 9.66 -6.14 -30.03
N PRO A 671 10.74 -6.93 -30.21
CA PRO A 671 10.88 -7.82 -31.38
C PRO A 671 9.82 -8.93 -31.44
N HIS A 672 9.14 -9.19 -30.33
CA HIS A 672 8.13 -10.23 -30.13
C HIS A 672 6.76 -9.65 -29.78
N PHE A 673 6.56 -8.34 -29.97
CA PHE A 673 5.34 -7.66 -29.53
C PHE A 673 4.09 -8.25 -30.17
N GLY A 674 4.15 -8.68 -31.44
CA GLY A 674 3.01 -9.32 -32.10
C GLY A 674 2.56 -10.62 -31.43
N GLU A 675 3.49 -11.39 -30.88
CA GLU A 675 3.20 -12.63 -30.16
C GLU A 675 2.65 -12.36 -28.76
N LEU A 676 3.21 -11.36 -28.06
CA LEU A 676 2.65 -10.88 -26.79
C LEU A 676 1.21 -10.38 -26.99
N ALA A 677 0.99 -9.58 -28.02
CA ALA A 677 -0.29 -8.97 -28.27
C ALA A 677 -1.33 -9.98 -28.78
N ALA A 678 -0.92 -11.02 -29.52
CA ALA A 678 -1.77 -12.16 -29.83
C ALA A 678 -2.14 -12.97 -28.57
N ALA A 679 -1.17 -13.21 -27.67
CA ALA A 679 -1.43 -13.88 -26.40
C ALA A 679 -2.42 -13.08 -25.53
N LEU A 680 -2.29 -11.76 -25.51
CA LEU A 680 -3.19 -10.86 -24.80
C LEU A 680 -4.62 -10.88 -25.36
N ALA A 681 -4.77 -10.85 -26.69
CA ALA A 681 -6.07 -10.93 -27.35
C ALA A 681 -6.78 -12.28 -27.14
N ALA A 682 -6.02 -13.37 -27.06
CA ALA A 682 -6.56 -14.72 -26.84
C ALA A 682 -6.96 -14.97 -25.37
N ALA A 683 -6.40 -14.22 -24.42
CA ALA A 683 -6.71 -14.37 -23.01
C ALA A 683 -7.93 -13.50 -22.64
N PRO A 684 -8.97 -14.05 -21.99
CA PRO A 684 -10.05 -13.24 -21.46
C PRO A 684 -9.48 -12.19 -20.50
N GLN A 685 -9.98 -10.97 -20.59
CA GLN A 685 -9.69 -9.98 -19.55
C GLN A 685 -10.44 -10.44 -18.31
N GLU A 686 -9.74 -11.05 -17.36
CA GLU A 686 -10.35 -11.37 -16.08
C GLU A 686 -10.85 -10.06 -15.46
N SER A 687 -12.16 -9.98 -15.21
CA SER A 687 -12.80 -8.87 -14.48
C SER A 687 -12.48 -8.91 -12.98
N GLY A 688 -11.74 -9.92 -12.52
CA GLY A 688 -11.41 -10.13 -11.13
C GLY A 688 -10.14 -9.38 -10.73
N GLU A 689 -10.23 -8.66 -9.61
CA GLU A 689 -9.09 -8.24 -8.75
C GLU A 689 -8.27 -7.02 -9.12
N ASN A 690 -8.61 -6.30 -10.19
CA ASN A 690 -7.98 -5.01 -10.50
C ASN A 690 -8.19 -3.94 -9.40
N GLY A 691 -8.98 -4.21 -8.35
CA GLY A 691 -9.22 -3.32 -7.20
C GLY A 691 -8.46 -3.64 -5.91
N GLU A 692 -7.91 -4.84 -5.71
CA GLU A 692 -7.34 -5.25 -4.40
C GLU A 692 -5.82 -5.14 -4.33
N PHE A 693 -5.09 -5.48 -5.39
CA PHE A 693 -3.66 -5.20 -5.46
C PHE A 693 -3.34 -3.71 -5.67
N ARG A 694 -4.31 -2.92 -6.19
CA ARG A 694 -4.30 -1.45 -6.09
C ARG A 694 -4.00 -1.02 -4.65
N ARG A 695 -4.58 -1.70 -3.64
CA ARG A 695 -4.44 -1.35 -2.21
C ARG A 695 -3.09 -1.73 -1.60
N ALA A 696 -2.43 -2.79 -2.09
CA ALA A 696 -1.15 -3.26 -1.57
C ALA A 696 0.06 -2.49 -2.13
N ASP A 697 0.00 -2.10 -3.41
CA ASP A 697 1.04 -1.27 -4.02
C ASP A 697 0.87 0.21 -3.60
N LEU A 698 -0.37 0.70 -3.37
CA LEU A 698 -0.64 1.95 -2.64
C LEU A 698 -0.02 1.94 -1.22
N ARG A 699 -0.02 0.80 -0.50
CA ARG A 699 0.68 0.64 0.80
C ARG A 699 2.21 0.78 0.69
N SER A 700 2.80 0.87 -0.50
CA SER A 700 4.26 1.00 -0.68
C SER A 700 4.77 2.40 -0.98
N GLY A 701 3.89 3.36 -1.30
CA GLY A 701 4.28 4.76 -1.46
C GLY A 701 5.24 5.04 -2.62
N ILE A 702 5.35 4.12 -3.58
CA ILE A 702 6.17 4.31 -4.78
C ILE A 702 5.27 4.92 -5.89
N GLU A 703 5.92 5.70 -6.76
CA GLU A 703 5.49 6.65 -7.81
C GLU A 703 4.45 6.17 -8.86
N TYR A 704 3.43 5.41 -8.47
CA TYR A 704 2.62 4.62 -9.40
C TYR A 704 1.18 5.12 -9.56
N VAL A 705 0.79 5.53 -10.77
CA VAL A 705 -0.60 5.39 -11.23
C VAL A 705 -0.60 4.95 -12.70
N GLY A 706 -0.51 3.64 -12.93
CA GLY A 706 -0.91 3.04 -14.21
C GLY A 706 -2.41 3.24 -14.44
N ASP A 707 -2.85 3.18 -15.70
CA ASP A 707 -4.27 3.19 -16.03
C ASP A 707 -4.92 1.96 -15.44
N PRO A 708 -5.89 2.09 -14.54
CA PRO A 708 -6.19 0.97 -13.70
C PRO A 708 -7.23 0.04 -14.35
N ASP A 709 -7.64 0.36 -15.58
CA ASP A 709 -8.44 -0.46 -16.49
C ASP A 709 -7.57 -1.21 -17.51
N LEU A 710 -6.26 -0.92 -17.56
CA LEU A 710 -5.30 -1.61 -18.42
C LEU A 710 -4.60 -2.76 -17.69
N ARG A 711 -4.22 -3.80 -18.44
CA ARG A 711 -3.41 -4.90 -17.94
C ARG A 711 -2.00 -4.39 -17.57
N GLU A 712 -1.44 -4.92 -16.49
CA GLU A 712 -0.07 -4.56 -16.05
C GLU A 712 0.94 -5.61 -16.50
N LEU A 713 2.02 -5.16 -17.14
CA LEU A 713 3.20 -5.99 -17.34
C LEU A 713 3.94 -6.13 -16.01
N ALA A 714 3.86 -7.33 -15.42
CA ALA A 714 4.35 -7.60 -14.08
C ALA A 714 5.86 -7.89 -14.04
N VAL A 715 6.38 -8.53 -15.09
CA VAL A 715 7.80 -8.95 -15.14
C VAL A 715 8.31 -9.01 -16.58
N ILE A 716 9.53 -8.51 -16.76
CA ILE A 716 10.43 -8.85 -17.86
C ILE A 716 11.75 -9.23 -17.19
N ALA A 717 12.05 -10.52 -17.12
CA ALA A 717 13.25 -10.99 -16.43
C ALA A 717 13.84 -12.23 -17.12
N PRO A 718 15.17 -12.42 -17.06
CA PRO A 718 15.77 -13.70 -17.40
C PRO A 718 15.18 -14.83 -16.54
N VAL A 719 14.97 -15.99 -17.14
CA VAL A 719 14.54 -17.20 -16.45
C VAL A 719 15.70 -17.69 -15.56
N PRO A 720 15.52 -17.87 -14.25
CA PRO A 720 16.58 -18.36 -13.37
C PRO A 720 17.16 -19.69 -13.89
N GLY A 721 18.48 -19.77 -14.05
CA GLY A 721 19.14 -20.98 -14.60
C GLY A 721 19.14 -21.09 -16.13
N ALA A 722 18.51 -20.14 -16.83
CA ALA A 722 18.49 -20.04 -18.29
C ALA A 722 18.51 -18.57 -18.75
N ASP A 723 19.59 -17.84 -18.45
CA ASP A 723 19.69 -16.38 -18.65
C ASP A 723 19.43 -15.89 -20.09
N ALA A 724 19.57 -16.77 -21.09
CA ALA A 724 19.26 -16.48 -22.49
C ALA A 724 17.75 -16.55 -22.83
N VAL A 725 16.92 -17.03 -21.89
CA VAL A 725 15.46 -17.07 -22.02
C VAL A 725 14.84 -16.05 -21.09
N LEU A 726 13.87 -15.32 -21.61
CA LEU A 726 13.23 -14.22 -20.91
C LEU A 726 11.78 -14.60 -20.61
N HIS A 727 11.35 -14.30 -19.40
CA HIS A 727 9.98 -14.42 -18.97
C HIS A 727 9.31 -13.04 -18.99
N VAL A 728 8.23 -12.95 -19.77
CA VAL A 728 7.33 -11.80 -19.86
C VAL A 728 6.00 -12.20 -19.26
N GLY A 729 5.71 -11.71 -18.06
CA GLY A 729 4.49 -12.06 -17.32
C GLY A 729 3.52 -10.89 -17.22
N ILE A 730 2.26 -11.11 -17.60
CA ILE A 730 1.17 -10.15 -17.41
C ILE A 730 0.43 -10.49 -16.11
N ARG A 731 0.18 -9.48 -15.28
CA ARG A 731 -0.51 -9.68 -13.99
C ARG A 731 -1.92 -10.21 -14.24
N GLY A 732 -2.25 -11.36 -13.63
CA GLY A 732 -3.55 -12.02 -13.83
C GLY A 732 -3.85 -12.43 -15.28
N GLY A 733 -2.83 -12.47 -16.14
CA GLY A 733 -3.00 -12.63 -17.58
C GLY A 733 -2.05 -13.67 -18.18
N PRO A 734 -1.95 -13.70 -19.52
CA PRO A 734 -1.08 -14.64 -20.22
C PRO A 734 0.40 -14.33 -19.96
N GLN A 735 1.22 -15.38 -20.00
CA GLN A 735 2.67 -15.30 -19.93
C GLN A 735 3.30 -15.67 -21.29
N LEU A 736 4.52 -15.19 -21.51
CA LEU A 736 5.31 -15.44 -22.70
C LEU A 736 6.76 -15.73 -22.29
N LEU A 737 7.33 -16.82 -22.82
CA LEU A 737 8.76 -17.09 -22.76
C LEU A 737 9.40 -16.73 -24.10
N ILE A 738 10.54 -16.06 -24.07
CA ILE A 738 11.29 -15.64 -25.26
C ILE A 738 12.69 -16.24 -25.20
N ASP A 739 12.97 -17.23 -26.06
CA ASP A 739 14.32 -17.78 -26.27
C ASP A 739 15.05 -16.91 -27.30
N ALA A 740 15.68 -15.84 -26.82
CA ALA A 740 16.32 -14.83 -27.68
C ALA A 740 17.43 -15.43 -28.56
N ALA A 741 18.10 -16.50 -28.11
CA ALA A 741 19.18 -17.14 -28.85
C ALA A 741 18.69 -17.94 -30.08
N ALA A 742 17.51 -18.57 -29.96
CA ALA A 742 16.90 -19.33 -31.05
C ALA A 742 15.81 -18.54 -31.79
N ASP A 743 15.54 -17.32 -31.34
CA ASP A 743 14.50 -16.45 -31.86
C ASP A 743 13.09 -17.09 -31.86
N ARG A 744 12.73 -17.73 -30.74
CA ARG A 744 11.46 -18.45 -30.57
C ARG A 744 10.72 -17.99 -29.33
N THR A 745 9.40 -18.09 -29.37
CA THR A 745 8.58 -17.82 -28.20
C THR A 745 7.59 -18.92 -27.88
N PHE A 746 7.24 -18.98 -26.59
CA PHE A 746 6.35 -19.97 -26.03
C PHE A 746 5.32 -19.23 -25.17
N SER A 747 4.16 -18.96 -25.76
CA SER A 747 3.05 -18.31 -25.05
C SER A 747 2.25 -19.32 -24.24
N THR A 748 1.51 -18.84 -23.24
CA THR A 748 0.51 -19.66 -22.52
C THR A 748 -0.45 -20.40 -23.45
N GLY A 749 -0.90 -19.78 -24.54
CA GLY A 749 -1.71 -20.42 -25.57
C GLY A 749 -0.97 -21.56 -26.29
N TRP A 750 0.31 -21.37 -26.64
CA TRP A 750 1.15 -22.42 -27.24
C TRP A 750 1.32 -23.62 -26.30
N VAL A 751 1.51 -23.34 -25.00
CA VAL A 751 1.68 -24.37 -23.97
C VAL A 751 0.37 -25.14 -23.80
N ALA A 752 -0.77 -24.44 -23.69
CA ALA A 752 -2.09 -25.04 -23.55
C ALA A 752 -2.45 -25.94 -24.76
N GLN A 753 -2.17 -25.51 -25.99
CA GLN A 753 -2.41 -26.31 -27.20
C GLN A 753 -1.68 -27.66 -27.20
N ARG A 754 -0.49 -27.73 -26.57
CA ARG A 754 0.31 -28.96 -26.45
C ARG A 754 -0.09 -29.85 -25.29
N LEU A 755 -0.98 -29.40 -24.41
CA LEU A 755 -1.47 -30.15 -23.25
C LEU A 755 -2.80 -30.86 -23.50
N ASP A 756 -3.04 -31.36 -24.72
CA ASP A 756 -4.27 -32.04 -25.15
C ASP A 756 -5.58 -31.25 -24.91
N GLY A 757 -5.51 -29.91 -24.97
CA GLY A 757 -6.59 -28.95 -25.27
C GLY A 757 -7.81 -28.85 -24.33
N ALA A 758 -8.27 -29.93 -23.71
CA ALA A 758 -9.54 -30.01 -22.99
C ALA A 758 -9.42 -29.76 -21.48
N ALA A 759 -8.20 -29.78 -20.93
CA ALA A 759 -7.98 -29.79 -19.48
C ALA A 759 -7.71 -28.40 -18.85
N VAL A 760 -7.51 -27.35 -19.64
CA VAL A 760 -7.14 -26.02 -19.12
C VAL A 760 -8.29 -25.05 -19.37
N GLY A 761 -9.16 -24.87 -18.38
CA GLY A 761 -10.34 -24.00 -18.48
C GLY A 761 -10.06 -22.48 -18.43
N GLY A 762 -8.79 -22.06 -18.44
CA GLY A 762 -8.37 -20.65 -18.29
C GLY A 762 -6.99 -20.35 -18.88
N ALA A 763 -6.50 -19.11 -18.71
CA ALA A 763 -5.16 -18.72 -19.14
C ALA A 763 -4.12 -19.37 -18.21
N LEU A 764 -3.42 -20.40 -18.71
CA LEU A 764 -2.37 -21.14 -17.99
C LEU A 764 -1.41 -20.19 -17.28
N ARG A 765 -1.17 -20.38 -15.98
CA ARG A 765 -0.21 -19.59 -15.20
C ARG A 765 0.97 -20.46 -14.80
N PHE A 766 2.19 -19.95 -14.96
CA PHE A 766 3.38 -20.70 -14.54
C PHE A 766 4.50 -19.83 -13.95
N PHE A 767 5.46 -20.49 -13.32
CA PHE A 767 6.77 -19.93 -12.98
C PHE A 767 7.85 -20.72 -13.72
N PRO A 768 8.68 -20.08 -14.56
CA PRO A 768 9.72 -20.77 -15.30
C PRO A 768 11.02 -20.89 -14.49
N HIS A 769 11.71 -22.01 -14.63
CA HIS A 769 13.06 -22.25 -14.08
C HIS A 769 13.89 -23.09 -15.03
N GLY A 770 15.04 -22.58 -15.45
CA GLY A 770 15.98 -23.27 -16.31
C GLY A 770 16.68 -24.41 -15.57
N ILE A 771 16.83 -25.54 -16.25
CA ILE A 771 17.64 -26.66 -15.76
C ILE A 771 18.85 -26.84 -16.68
N ARG A 772 20.05 -26.82 -16.10
CA ARG A 772 21.30 -27.05 -16.81
C ARG A 772 21.98 -28.29 -16.24
N PRO A 773 22.12 -29.37 -17.03
CA PRO A 773 22.86 -30.55 -16.59
C PRO A 773 24.30 -30.15 -16.24
N VAL A 774 24.76 -30.54 -15.05
CA VAL A 774 26.04 -30.08 -14.47
C VAL A 774 27.25 -30.53 -15.30
N ASP A 775 27.12 -31.62 -16.06
CA ASP A 775 28.25 -32.30 -16.70
C ASP A 775 28.14 -32.45 -18.24
N ASP A 776 27.14 -31.85 -18.90
CA ASP A 776 26.92 -32.04 -20.33
C ASP A 776 26.72 -30.71 -21.08
N ALA A 777 27.80 -30.22 -21.68
CA ALA A 777 27.78 -29.01 -22.51
C ALA A 777 26.94 -29.17 -23.80
N GLY A 778 26.52 -30.40 -24.15
CA GLY A 778 25.67 -30.71 -25.29
C GLY A 778 24.23 -31.09 -24.92
N ALA A 779 23.86 -31.10 -23.63
CA ALA A 779 22.51 -31.46 -23.24
C ALA A 779 21.49 -30.38 -23.66
N ALA A 780 20.31 -30.85 -24.09
CA ALA A 780 19.21 -30.00 -24.53
C ALA A 780 18.84 -28.95 -23.46
N ARG A 781 18.65 -27.71 -23.89
CA ARG A 781 18.24 -26.63 -22.99
C ARG A 781 16.79 -26.86 -22.60
N ALA A 782 16.52 -27.03 -21.30
CA ALA A 782 15.16 -27.26 -20.81
C ALA A 782 14.75 -26.27 -19.72
N ILE A 783 13.45 -25.97 -19.67
CA ILE A 783 12.82 -25.12 -18.67
C ILE A 783 11.72 -25.92 -17.98
N LEU A 784 11.73 -25.91 -16.66
CA LEU A 784 10.61 -26.36 -15.84
C LEU A 784 9.58 -25.23 -15.71
N LEU A 785 8.32 -25.54 -15.95
CA LEU A 785 7.19 -24.63 -15.75
C LEU A 785 6.38 -25.15 -14.57
N PHE A 786 6.47 -24.48 -13.42
CA PHE A 786 5.63 -24.75 -12.25
C PHE A 786 4.28 -24.09 -12.47
N SER A 787 3.25 -24.87 -12.78
CA SER A 787 1.97 -24.33 -13.25
C SER A 787 0.76 -24.74 -12.42
N ASP A 788 -0.33 -24.03 -12.66
CA ASP A 788 -1.68 -24.36 -12.19
C ASP A 788 -2.24 -25.69 -12.74
N VAL A 789 -1.55 -26.34 -13.68
CA VAL A 789 -1.90 -27.69 -14.19
C VAL A 789 -0.80 -28.72 -13.94
N GLY A 790 0.13 -28.42 -13.02
CA GLY A 790 1.21 -29.29 -12.60
C GLY A 790 2.59 -28.90 -13.11
N LEU A 791 3.55 -29.82 -13.00
CA LEU A 791 4.93 -29.59 -13.41
C LEU A 791 5.13 -29.97 -14.89
N LEU A 792 5.56 -29.00 -15.69
CA LEU A 792 5.86 -29.21 -17.10
C LEU A 792 7.36 -29.05 -17.35
N LYS A 793 7.90 -29.81 -18.29
CA LYS A 793 9.25 -29.66 -18.83
C LYS A 793 9.14 -29.25 -20.29
N LEU A 794 9.59 -28.03 -20.59
CA LEU A 794 9.74 -27.50 -21.93
C LEU A 794 11.17 -27.79 -22.40
N ASP A 795 11.33 -28.62 -23.42
CA ASP A 795 12.56 -28.73 -24.18
C ASP A 795 12.60 -27.59 -25.20
N LEU A 796 13.51 -26.64 -25.00
CA LEU A 796 13.60 -25.48 -25.88
C LEU A 796 14.01 -25.90 -27.28
N ASP A 797 15.05 -26.72 -27.41
CA ASP A 797 15.64 -27.08 -28.71
C ASP A 797 14.65 -27.85 -29.57
N ALA A 798 14.01 -28.88 -29.02
CA ALA A 798 12.99 -29.68 -29.71
C ALA A 798 11.62 -28.99 -29.79
N ALA A 799 11.40 -27.89 -29.03
CA ALA A 799 10.10 -27.24 -28.87
C ALA A 799 8.98 -28.22 -28.46
N THR A 800 9.35 -29.18 -27.60
CA THR A 800 8.43 -30.20 -27.07
C THR A 800 8.11 -29.91 -25.61
N LEU A 801 6.90 -30.27 -25.20
CA LEU A 801 6.41 -30.08 -23.85
C LEU A 801 6.07 -31.45 -23.27
N GLN A 802 6.71 -31.80 -22.16
CA GLN A 802 6.46 -33.03 -21.45
C GLN A 802 5.87 -32.69 -20.08
N ARG A 803 4.76 -33.34 -19.72
CA ARG A 803 4.26 -33.29 -18.35
C ARG A 803 5.05 -34.27 -17.49
N LEU A 804 5.54 -33.82 -16.34
CA LEU A 804 6.24 -34.69 -15.39
C LEU A 804 5.25 -35.23 -14.36
N SER A 805 5.26 -36.55 -14.17
CA SER A 805 4.39 -37.20 -13.19
C SER A 805 4.96 -37.04 -11.79
N LEU A 806 4.13 -36.62 -10.84
CA LEU A 806 4.49 -36.60 -9.42
C LEU A 806 4.24 -37.99 -8.81
N PRO A 807 5.10 -38.47 -7.90
CA PRO A 807 4.90 -39.76 -7.23
C PRO A 807 3.56 -39.84 -6.48
N GLY A 808 2.73 -40.83 -6.81
CA GLY A 808 1.53 -41.20 -6.02
C GLY A 808 0.24 -40.43 -6.31
N ASP A 809 0.16 -39.62 -7.38
CA ASP A 809 -0.83 -38.54 -7.45
C ASP A 809 -1.58 -38.35 -8.78
N ALA A 810 -2.68 -37.57 -8.73
CA ALA A 810 -3.42 -37.09 -9.90
C ALA A 810 -2.55 -36.18 -10.79
N PRO A 811 -2.54 -36.37 -12.12
CA PRO A 811 -1.58 -35.77 -13.05
C PRO A 811 -1.76 -34.25 -13.29
N LEU A 812 -2.62 -33.56 -12.54
CA LEU A 812 -3.03 -32.17 -12.76
C LEU A 812 -2.87 -31.27 -11.52
N ALA A 813 -2.24 -31.76 -10.44
CA ALA A 813 -2.14 -30.98 -9.21
C ALA A 813 -1.27 -29.71 -9.41
N PRO A 814 -1.77 -28.50 -9.12
CA PRO A 814 -1.01 -27.25 -9.19
C PRO A 814 0.28 -27.30 -8.37
N VAL A 815 1.36 -26.73 -8.90
CA VAL A 815 2.66 -26.62 -8.20
C VAL A 815 3.26 -25.23 -8.32
N ILE A 816 4.02 -24.84 -7.31
CA ILE A 816 4.76 -23.58 -7.24
C ILE A 816 6.24 -23.85 -6.93
N PRO A 817 7.17 -22.99 -7.39
CA PRO A 817 8.56 -23.08 -6.95
C PRO A 817 8.64 -22.81 -5.45
N GLU A 818 9.46 -23.56 -4.72
CA GLU A 818 9.61 -23.39 -3.28
C GLU A 818 10.73 -22.37 -2.99
N SER A 819 10.40 -21.27 -2.30
CA SER A 819 11.31 -20.12 -2.09
C SER A 819 11.84 -19.96 -0.65
N ALA A 820 11.48 -20.82 0.31
CA ALA A 820 11.87 -20.68 1.73
C ALA A 820 13.07 -21.57 2.14
N PRO A 821 13.81 -21.22 3.23
CA PRO A 821 15.22 -20.79 3.27
C PRO A 821 16.28 -21.89 3.03
N TYR A 822 15.90 -23.07 2.55
CA TYR A 822 16.82 -24.15 2.27
C TYR A 822 17.46 -24.00 0.89
N GLU A 823 18.06 -22.83 0.61
CA GLU A 823 19.09 -22.71 -0.43
C GLU A 823 20.31 -23.57 -0.03
N ARG A 824 20.13 -24.89 0.02
CA ARG A 824 21.18 -25.79 -0.44
C ARG A 824 21.28 -25.46 -1.92
N ARG A 825 22.22 -24.59 -2.26
CA ARG A 825 22.68 -24.25 -3.62
C ARG A 825 23.27 -25.48 -4.32
N ASP A 826 22.61 -26.62 -4.23
CA ASP A 826 22.99 -27.82 -4.93
C ASP A 826 22.32 -27.76 -6.31
N PRO A 827 23.05 -27.37 -7.36
CA PRO A 827 22.49 -27.21 -8.70
C PRO A 827 21.96 -28.54 -9.29
N ARG A 828 22.19 -29.67 -8.61
CA ARG A 828 21.66 -30.98 -8.98
C ARG A 828 20.19 -31.15 -8.62
N TRP A 829 19.60 -30.26 -7.82
CA TRP A 829 18.23 -30.38 -7.34
C TRP A 829 17.41 -29.11 -7.56
N VAL A 830 16.15 -29.27 -7.95
CA VAL A 830 15.15 -28.20 -7.99
C VAL A 830 14.02 -28.55 -7.04
N TYR A 831 13.66 -27.61 -6.16
CA TYR A 831 12.64 -27.82 -5.14
C TYR A 831 11.36 -27.09 -5.52
N PHE A 832 10.23 -27.75 -5.29
CA PHE A 832 8.91 -27.20 -5.58
C PHE A 832 7.88 -27.89 -4.71
N ALA A 833 6.71 -27.31 -4.63
CA ALA A 833 5.67 -27.80 -3.75
C ALA A 833 4.31 -27.69 -4.41
N ARG A 834 3.37 -28.50 -3.91
CA ARG A 834 1.96 -28.30 -4.21
C ARG A 834 1.43 -27.05 -3.58
N LEU A 835 0.35 -26.56 -4.18
CA LEU A 835 -0.51 -25.64 -3.45
C LEU A 835 -1.04 -26.33 -2.17
N PRO A 836 -1.26 -25.56 -1.10
CA PRO A 836 -1.70 -26.10 0.20
C PRO A 836 -3.03 -26.83 0.12
N GLN A 837 -3.96 -26.34 -0.71
CA GLN A 837 -5.25 -26.98 -0.97
C GLN A 837 -5.10 -28.36 -1.64
N ALA A 838 -3.96 -28.61 -2.29
CA ALA A 838 -3.59 -29.90 -2.88
C ALA A 838 -2.69 -30.73 -1.95
N GLY A 839 -2.68 -30.43 -0.65
CA GLY A 839 -1.94 -31.15 0.39
C GLY A 839 -0.54 -30.59 0.69
N GLY A 840 -0.09 -29.54 -0.01
CA GLY A 840 1.16 -28.84 0.28
C GLY A 840 2.44 -29.68 0.13
N GLN A 841 2.37 -30.94 -0.29
CA GLN A 841 3.51 -31.84 -0.38
C GLN A 841 4.71 -31.20 -1.12
N VAL A 842 5.89 -31.26 -0.50
CA VAL A 842 7.14 -30.76 -1.09
C VAL A 842 7.83 -31.88 -1.87
N PHE A 843 8.40 -31.52 -3.01
CA PHE A 843 9.14 -32.40 -3.89
C PHE A 843 10.53 -31.83 -4.19
N ARG A 844 11.47 -32.72 -4.50
CA ARG A 844 12.71 -32.36 -5.19
C ARG A 844 12.79 -33.10 -6.51
N LEU A 845 13.24 -32.40 -7.55
CA LEU A 845 13.56 -32.95 -8.85
C LEU A 845 15.08 -33.01 -8.99
N ARG A 846 15.60 -34.18 -9.34
CA ARG A 846 17.01 -34.37 -9.69
C ARG A 846 17.24 -33.91 -11.13
N VAL A 847 18.09 -32.92 -11.34
CA VAL A 847 18.28 -32.26 -12.64
C VAL A 847 18.84 -33.20 -13.70
N VAL A 848 19.72 -34.15 -13.31
CA VAL A 848 20.43 -35.01 -14.27
C VAL A 848 19.51 -36.00 -15.01
N ASP A 849 18.49 -36.53 -14.33
CA ASP A 849 17.63 -37.58 -14.89
C ASP A 849 16.13 -37.29 -14.74
N GLY A 850 15.77 -36.16 -14.14
CA GLY A 850 14.39 -35.76 -13.91
C GLY A 850 13.67 -36.59 -12.85
N GLN A 851 14.39 -37.38 -12.03
CA GLN A 851 13.75 -38.16 -10.98
C GLN A 851 13.13 -37.22 -9.93
N ILE A 852 11.83 -37.37 -9.67
CA ILE A 852 11.09 -36.60 -8.68
C ILE A 852 10.90 -37.45 -7.42
N GLU A 853 11.24 -36.90 -6.27
CA GLU A 853 11.10 -37.55 -4.97
C GLU A 853 10.28 -36.66 -4.03
N PRO A 854 9.28 -37.19 -3.32
CA PRO A 854 8.63 -36.46 -2.25
C PRO A 854 9.62 -36.30 -1.08
N LEU A 855 9.56 -35.15 -0.42
CA LEU A 855 10.25 -34.94 0.84
C LEU A 855 9.29 -35.14 1.99
N ASP A 856 9.76 -35.61 3.13
CA ASP A 856 8.94 -35.69 4.35
C ASP A 856 8.76 -34.28 4.95
N MET A 857 8.09 -33.43 4.18
CA MET A 857 7.91 -32.01 4.39
C MET A 857 6.61 -31.57 3.72
N VAL A 858 5.80 -30.81 4.45
CA VAL A 858 4.61 -30.16 3.92
C VAL A 858 4.91 -28.66 3.81
N ASN A 859 4.61 -28.10 2.65
CA ASN A 859 4.64 -26.68 2.44
C ASN A 859 3.51 -26.04 3.24
N GLU A 860 3.87 -25.36 4.32
CA GLU A 860 2.96 -24.59 5.17
C GLU A 860 2.56 -23.23 4.55
N ILE A 861 2.78 -23.06 3.25
CA ILE A 861 2.20 -21.99 2.45
C ILE A 861 0.66 -22.11 2.58
N LEU A 862 -0.08 -21.01 2.46
CA LEU A 862 -1.55 -20.99 2.61
C LEU A 862 -2.25 -20.95 1.24
N PRO A 863 -3.55 -21.28 1.14
CA PRO A 863 -4.32 -21.21 -0.10
C PRO A 863 -4.18 -19.88 -0.87
N GLU A 864 -4.42 -19.86 -2.19
CA GLU A 864 -4.35 -18.63 -3.02
C GLU A 864 -5.30 -17.53 -2.51
N GLU A 865 -6.47 -17.92 -2.03
CA GLU A 865 -7.49 -17.07 -1.39
C GLU A 865 -7.01 -16.49 -0.05
N TYR A 866 -6.03 -17.13 0.60
CA TYR A 866 -5.54 -16.78 1.95
C TYR A 866 -4.43 -15.73 1.95
N TYR A 867 -3.74 -15.49 0.83
CA TYR A 867 -2.76 -14.40 0.71
C TYR A 867 -3.38 -13.00 0.72
N ARG A 868 -4.71 -12.91 0.68
CA ARG A 868 -5.44 -11.64 0.58
C ARG A 868 -5.84 -11.01 1.89
N LEU A 869 -5.87 -11.77 3.00
CA LEU A 869 -6.60 -11.31 4.18
C LEU A 869 -5.73 -11.04 5.42
N GLU A 870 -4.67 -11.81 5.70
CA GLU A 870 -3.86 -11.59 6.92
C GLU A 870 -2.39 -12.04 6.79
N SER A 871 -1.52 -11.53 7.68
CA SER A 871 -0.10 -11.90 7.71
C SER A 871 0.12 -13.33 8.23
N ARG A 872 1.22 -13.96 7.81
CA ARG A 872 1.62 -15.33 8.22
C ARG A 872 1.62 -15.55 9.74
N ALA A 873 1.84 -14.51 10.53
CA ALA A 873 1.82 -14.55 11.99
C ALA A 873 0.40 -14.50 12.59
N SER A 874 -0.51 -13.70 12.03
CA SER A 874 -1.91 -13.62 12.48
C SER A 874 -2.68 -14.91 12.22
N LEU A 875 -2.41 -15.55 11.07
CA LEU A 875 -3.08 -16.78 10.69
C LEU A 875 -2.64 -17.96 11.56
N ARG A 876 -1.35 -18.01 11.96
CA ARG A 876 -0.85 -18.98 12.94
C ARG A 876 -1.58 -18.85 14.28
N LEU A 877 -1.77 -17.61 14.76
CA LEU A 877 -2.47 -17.32 16.01
C LEU A 877 -3.96 -17.68 15.98
N GLN A 878 -4.63 -17.46 14.86
CA GLN A 878 -6.06 -17.79 14.69
C GLN A 878 -6.28 -19.30 14.53
N LEU A 879 -5.42 -20.00 13.78
CA LEU A 879 -5.47 -21.46 13.66
C LEU A 879 -5.20 -22.12 15.02
N ASP A 880 -4.18 -21.66 15.74
CA ASP A 880 -3.84 -22.17 17.06
C ASP A 880 -4.96 -21.87 18.08
N ALA A 881 -5.72 -20.79 17.89
CA ALA A 881 -6.89 -20.47 18.72
C ALA A 881 -8.10 -21.37 18.38
N ALA A 882 -8.40 -21.58 17.10
CA ALA A 882 -9.55 -22.39 16.66
C ALA A 882 -9.36 -23.90 16.95
N VAL A 883 -8.13 -24.42 16.84
CA VAL A 883 -7.77 -25.80 17.23
C VAL A 883 -7.90 -25.98 18.75
N ARG A 884 -7.53 -24.96 19.53
CA ARG A 884 -7.69 -24.96 20.99
C ARG A 884 -9.15 -24.85 21.44
N GLU A 885 -9.99 -24.10 20.73
CA GLU A 885 -11.41 -23.92 21.06
C GLU A 885 -12.27 -25.15 20.73
N THR A 886 -11.90 -25.94 19.74
CA THR A 886 -12.71 -27.10 19.29
C THR A 886 -12.28 -28.43 19.91
N GLY A 887 -11.12 -28.48 20.59
CA GLY A 887 -10.63 -29.67 21.28
C GLY A 887 -10.26 -30.85 20.37
N GLN A 888 -10.12 -30.63 19.06
CA GLN A 888 -9.89 -31.70 18.08
C GLN A 888 -8.39 -31.95 17.80
N GLN A 889 -8.05 -33.21 17.54
CA GLN A 889 -6.67 -33.70 17.50
C GLN A 889 -6.03 -33.76 16.10
N SER A 890 -6.73 -33.41 15.00
CA SER A 890 -6.07 -33.27 13.70
C SER A 890 -6.67 -32.20 12.79
N LEU A 891 -5.79 -31.54 12.04
CA LEU A 891 -6.05 -30.42 11.12
C LEU A 891 -7.02 -30.78 9.98
N ASP A 892 -6.98 -32.04 9.54
CA ASP A 892 -7.78 -32.55 8.42
C ASP A 892 -9.29 -32.52 8.73
N LEU A 893 -9.68 -32.89 9.95
CA LEU A 893 -11.09 -32.92 10.38
C LEU A 893 -11.69 -31.51 10.50
N PHE A 894 -10.86 -30.53 10.87
CA PHE A 894 -11.26 -29.12 10.97
C PHE A 894 -11.54 -28.52 9.58
N ILE A 895 -10.67 -28.81 8.60
CA ILE A 895 -10.82 -28.36 7.22
C ILE A 895 -12.11 -28.93 6.61
N GLU A 896 -12.38 -30.23 6.81
CA GLU A 896 -13.57 -30.90 6.30
C GLU A 896 -14.88 -30.29 6.85
N GLN A 897 -14.88 -29.91 8.13
CA GLN A 897 -16.05 -29.29 8.78
C GLN A 897 -16.25 -27.81 8.39
N ALA A 898 -15.18 -27.07 8.17
CA ALA A 898 -15.24 -25.68 7.70
C ALA A 898 -15.85 -25.60 6.28
N VAL A 899 -15.43 -26.49 5.39
CA VAL A 899 -16.00 -26.63 4.04
C VAL A 899 -17.49 -26.98 4.12
N SER A 900 -17.86 -27.97 4.96
CA SER A 900 -19.26 -28.38 5.15
C SER A 900 -20.18 -27.29 5.74
N ARG A 901 -19.64 -26.31 6.48
CA ARG A 901 -20.40 -25.15 6.99
C ARG A 901 -20.60 -24.08 5.92
N LEU A 902 -19.58 -23.84 5.09
CA LEU A 902 -19.65 -22.91 3.96
C LEU A 902 -20.65 -23.35 2.90
N ASP A 903 -20.73 -24.65 2.62
CA ASP A 903 -21.69 -25.19 1.66
C ASP A 903 -23.14 -25.06 2.18
N ARG A 904 -23.37 -25.29 3.47
CA ARG A 904 -24.67 -25.03 4.12
C ARG A 904 -25.07 -23.55 4.14
N ALA A 905 -24.11 -22.63 4.21
CA ALA A 905 -24.37 -21.20 4.16
C ALA A 905 -24.75 -20.71 2.76
N LYS A 906 -24.28 -21.39 1.70
CA LYS A 906 -24.65 -21.10 0.30
C LYS A 906 -26.05 -21.58 -0.07
N GLU A 907 -26.57 -22.59 0.64
CA GLU A 907 -27.90 -23.17 0.40
C GLU A 907 -29.05 -22.42 1.10
N GLN A 908 -28.75 -21.48 2.00
CA GLN A 908 -29.77 -20.66 2.66
C GLN A 908 -30.05 -19.39 1.82
N PRO A 909 -31.31 -19.15 1.37
CA PRO A 909 -31.64 -17.93 0.67
C PRO A 909 -31.51 -16.74 1.62
N GLN A 910 -30.70 -15.76 1.25
CA GLN A 910 -30.52 -14.53 2.02
C GLN A 910 -31.84 -13.73 2.06
N PRO A 911 -32.23 -13.19 3.24
CA PRO A 911 -33.39 -12.32 3.37
C PRO A 911 -33.21 -10.95 2.70
#